data_AF-A0A943DBW8-F1
#
_entry.id   AF-A0A943DBW8-F1
#
_cell.length_a   1.000
_cell.length_b   1.000
_cell.length_c   1.000
_cell.angle_alpha   90.00
_cell.angle_beta   90.00
_cell.angle_gamma   90.00
#
_symmetry.space_group_name_H-M   'P 1'
#
loop_
_entity.id
_entity.type
_entity.pdbx_description
1 polymer ?
#
loop_
_entity_poly.entity_id
_entity_poly.type
_entity_poly.pdbx_seq_one_letter_code
_entity_poly.pdbx_strand_id
1 'polypeptide(L)'
;MADGKNNQTLMGTPEELHQLAVALDEFAEDYDTYEYRDNIEDKEEHILSLERSLTEQDTDSIRGYLLDFANGDRGTEGFADAEMLLKQMDALIPQKSGTVLNLYGSMGFDYNMIRITNMEPEQVKAVLEEMIGTIPEEQIDNVEAYLEQAGAHIEQIGGSYNDFSPHFPVMLEYDFDANQVYVPAAEPELGTFTIYQLKSGEELHYHRFEPLERLERFGLFVDPDNYEKVYTADVPEDGSIMMKLENIYKTFNLHRPEDFKGHSLSVSDVVVLHQEGKDTAFYVDSIGFEEVPAFFKQEPDRFRYYITEDSVQRGTYPYVDETALKRFTSQLHKYEQGTISAYGYLEYSKPLTEEQIKDYALTPSPQNHLETVEKTEEQNYNQIDGILNNLPADEAAISIDGGSLYLAVQTCDSGYDYTFFNQEFEELDGGQLDNPEFSMAQAIYELLSDEGWEQAKLEATDYDTLMERSEAAERDKRICMQATAYAQEVLFDAGLEDDITITGAKVYVSPFVDSDKPDYDVLLEYEGDIREDDFFNLLHEQTCMIDGKTVDFNPITPAKSGNIKEYLAALEQQAEQETIPAKENEILRVVPVGRFERYIEPSEITQDQYIIKGGILLSPCASNPDFYESTNRALNGRYIDAQIYEVAQRSKKGNPTAFRKAQDAPVENPLEPVGKEIGIIKAGGIPCGLVFQHEMEGFELQDHTILLQKERDAHGNYYSGLSFDGMMVKMPQMYAAVTDEHGKVTAFRRMREKDFSRQKPQETEKKPSIREQLAKIQPVKSPVKPSAKHKETER
;
A
#
# COMPACT_ATOMS: atom_id res chain seq x y z
N MET A 1 -9.54 19.29 -76.14
CA MET A 1 -8.72 20.53 -76.02
C MET A 1 -9.12 21.18 -74.71
N ALA A 2 -8.11 21.68 -73.98
CA ALA A 2 -8.11 22.16 -72.58
C ALA A 2 -8.24 21.02 -71.54
N ASP A 3 -7.32 20.81 -70.59
CA ASP A 3 -6.07 21.51 -70.24
C ASP A 3 -5.09 20.47 -69.67
N GLY A 4 -3.93 20.34 -70.30
CA GLY A 4 -2.76 19.70 -69.70
C GLY A 4 -1.77 20.82 -69.39
N LYS A 5 -1.68 21.21 -68.13
CA LYS A 5 -0.62 22.09 -67.62
C LYS A 5 0.16 21.36 -66.54
N ASN A 6 1.38 20.99 -66.93
CA ASN A 6 2.61 20.96 -66.13
C ASN A 6 2.48 20.79 -64.61
N ASN A 7 2.66 19.57 -64.12
CA ASN A 7 3.35 19.34 -62.85
C ASN A 7 4.86 19.51 -63.12
N GLN A 8 5.33 20.76 -63.10
CA GLN A 8 6.74 21.08 -62.94
C GLN A 8 6.99 21.32 -61.45
N THR A 9 7.84 20.46 -60.90
CA THR A 9 8.61 20.50 -59.66
C THR A 9 8.34 21.67 -58.69
N LEU A 10 7.81 21.34 -57.50
CA LEU A 10 7.58 22.20 -56.32
C LEU A 10 8.88 22.72 -55.66
N MET A 11 9.97 22.86 -56.40
CA MET A 11 11.28 23.25 -55.85
C MET A 11 11.56 24.71 -56.19
N GLY A 12 11.89 25.51 -55.17
CA GLY A 12 12.27 26.92 -55.30
C GLY A 12 13.43 27.13 -56.26
N THR A 13 13.51 28.33 -56.84
CA THR A 13 14.67 28.74 -57.64
C THR A 13 15.91 28.86 -56.76
N PRO A 14 17.15 28.71 -57.30
CA PRO A 14 18.37 28.86 -56.51
C PRO A 14 18.44 30.19 -55.73
N GLU A 15 17.90 31.26 -56.31
CA GLU A 15 17.81 32.57 -55.65
C GLU A 15 16.86 32.55 -54.43
N GLU A 16 15.70 31.88 -54.54
CA GLU A 16 14.73 31.76 -53.45
C GLU A 16 15.28 30.85 -52.32
N LEU A 17 16.00 29.78 -52.67
CA LEU A 17 16.66 28.91 -51.68
C LEU A 17 17.81 29.62 -50.96
N HIS A 18 18.60 30.42 -51.69
CA HIS A 18 19.66 31.24 -51.08
C HIS A 18 19.08 32.29 -50.13
N GLN A 19 17.97 32.96 -50.51
CA GLN A 19 17.29 33.91 -49.62
C GLN A 19 16.73 33.25 -48.35
N LEU A 20 16.18 32.04 -48.47
CA LEU A 20 15.73 31.26 -47.31
C LEU A 20 16.92 30.87 -46.42
N ALA A 21 18.05 30.45 -47.00
CA ALA A 21 19.27 30.12 -46.25
C ALA A 21 19.80 31.31 -45.44
N VAL A 22 19.81 32.52 -46.04
CA VAL A 22 20.19 33.76 -45.35
C VAL A 22 19.22 34.05 -44.19
N ALA A 23 17.92 33.89 -44.40
CA ALA A 23 16.92 34.17 -43.38
C ALA A 23 16.97 33.17 -42.20
N LEU A 24 17.28 31.90 -42.47
CA LEU A 24 17.51 30.87 -41.44
C LEU A 24 18.76 31.18 -40.61
N ASP A 25 19.83 31.62 -41.25
CA ASP A 25 21.07 32.02 -40.59
C ASP A 25 20.89 33.27 -39.72
N GLU A 26 20.22 34.31 -40.24
CA GLU A 26 19.86 35.50 -39.45
C GLU A 26 18.97 35.17 -38.25
N PHE A 27 17.99 34.28 -38.44
CA PHE A 27 17.12 33.82 -37.35
C PHE A 27 17.91 33.14 -36.23
N ALA A 28 18.87 32.27 -36.58
CA ALA A 28 19.71 31.61 -35.58
C ALA A 28 20.64 32.61 -34.86
N GLU A 29 21.18 33.62 -35.56
CA GLU A 29 22.00 34.67 -34.95
C GLU A 29 21.19 35.52 -33.94
N ASP A 30 19.94 35.85 -34.29
CA ASP A 30 19.06 36.73 -33.50
C ASP A 30 18.43 36.04 -32.29
N TYR A 31 17.97 34.78 -32.44
CA TYR A 31 17.19 34.08 -31.42
C TYR A 31 17.95 32.97 -30.70
N ASP A 32 19.11 32.56 -31.21
CA ASP A 32 19.99 31.58 -30.59
C ASP A 32 21.45 32.06 -30.55
N THR A 33 21.63 33.32 -30.15
CA THR A 33 22.93 34.02 -30.25
C THR A 33 24.08 33.29 -29.54
N TYR A 34 23.80 32.52 -28.49
CA TYR A 34 24.84 31.79 -27.76
C TYR A 34 25.26 30.52 -28.52
N GLU A 35 24.33 29.64 -28.95
CA GLU A 35 24.70 28.46 -29.75
C GLU A 35 25.26 28.86 -31.12
N TYR A 36 24.73 29.92 -31.72
CA TYR A 36 25.24 30.44 -32.99
C TYR A 36 26.71 30.86 -32.87
N ARG A 37 27.08 31.59 -31.81
CA ARG A 37 28.48 32.02 -31.61
C ARG A 37 29.43 30.87 -31.26
N ASP A 38 28.93 29.83 -30.60
CA ASP A 38 29.76 28.70 -30.18
C ASP A 38 29.97 27.69 -31.33
N ASN A 39 29.02 27.59 -32.28
CA ASN A 39 29.07 26.60 -33.37
C ASN A 39 29.41 27.20 -34.74
N ILE A 40 29.17 28.49 -34.98
CA ILE A 40 29.36 29.14 -36.28
C ILE A 40 30.58 30.05 -36.26
N GLU A 41 31.67 29.59 -36.87
CA GLU A 41 32.91 30.36 -37.02
C GLU A 41 32.88 31.31 -38.24
N ASP A 42 32.23 30.91 -39.33
CA ASP A 42 32.11 31.68 -40.57
C ASP A 42 30.67 31.70 -41.09
N LYS A 43 30.07 32.89 -41.11
CA LYS A 43 28.69 33.14 -41.55
C LYS A 43 28.45 32.73 -43.00
N GLU A 44 29.39 33.00 -43.92
CA GLU A 44 29.19 32.63 -45.34
C GLU A 44 29.27 31.11 -45.52
N GLU A 45 30.10 30.42 -44.75
CA GLU A 45 30.17 28.95 -44.80
C GLU A 45 28.90 28.30 -44.26
N HIS A 46 28.30 28.86 -43.20
CA HIS A 46 27.03 28.39 -42.64
C HIS A 46 25.86 28.58 -43.61
N ILE A 47 25.73 29.77 -44.22
CA ILE A 47 24.71 30.03 -45.26
C ILE A 47 24.86 29.06 -46.43
N LEU A 48 26.09 28.78 -46.88
CA LEU A 48 26.34 27.80 -47.96
C LEU A 48 25.97 26.36 -47.54
N SER A 49 26.13 26.02 -46.27
CA SER A 49 25.70 24.73 -45.71
C SER A 49 24.18 24.61 -45.71
N LEU A 50 23.48 25.64 -45.22
CA LEU A 50 22.01 25.71 -45.25
C LEU A 50 21.48 25.64 -46.68
N GLU A 51 22.06 26.41 -47.62
CA GLU A 51 21.67 26.38 -49.04
C GLU A 51 21.86 24.99 -49.66
N ARG A 52 22.91 24.27 -49.27
CA ARG A 52 23.11 22.87 -49.69
C ARG A 52 22.01 21.97 -49.15
N SER A 53 21.72 22.01 -47.84
CA SER A 53 20.65 21.23 -47.22
C SER A 53 19.29 21.50 -47.85
N LEU A 54 18.94 22.77 -48.12
CA LEU A 54 17.72 23.16 -48.81
C LEU A 54 17.67 22.62 -50.26
N THR A 55 18.81 22.66 -50.97
CA THR A 55 18.91 22.16 -52.36
C THR A 55 18.83 20.62 -52.42
N GLU A 56 19.42 19.93 -51.45
CA GLU A 56 19.44 18.47 -51.35
C GLU A 56 18.15 17.90 -50.72
N GLN A 57 17.23 18.77 -50.26
CA GLN A 57 15.99 18.40 -49.55
C GLN A 57 16.28 17.65 -48.24
N ASP A 58 17.40 17.96 -47.60
CA ASP A 58 17.83 17.43 -46.31
C ASP A 58 17.54 18.46 -45.22
N THR A 59 16.25 18.70 -44.99
CA THR A 59 15.74 19.84 -44.22
C THR A 59 15.18 19.46 -42.86
N ASP A 60 15.22 18.18 -42.49
CA ASP A 60 14.52 17.65 -41.32
C ASP A 60 15.06 18.28 -40.03
N SER A 61 16.38 18.40 -39.89
CA SER A 61 17.01 19.05 -38.74
C SER A 61 16.74 20.56 -38.69
N ILE A 62 16.74 21.24 -39.85
CA ILE A 62 16.41 22.69 -39.95
C ILE A 62 14.96 22.92 -39.51
N ARG A 63 14.06 22.01 -39.90
CA ARG A 63 12.64 22.09 -39.59
C ARG A 63 12.36 21.80 -38.13
N GLY A 64 12.99 20.78 -37.55
CA GLY A 64 12.91 20.49 -36.12
C GLY A 64 13.36 21.70 -35.30
N TYR A 65 14.51 22.29 -35.64
CA TYR A 65 15.00 23.52 -34.99
C TYR A 65 13.97 24.65 -35.02
N LEU A 66 13.33 24.93 -36.17
CA LEU A 66 12.31 25.97 -36.25
C LEU A 66 11.01 25.62 -35.48
N LEU A 67 10.69 24.33 -35.36
CA LEU A 67 9.51 23.86 -34.63
C LEU A 67 9.71 23.97 -33.12
N ASP A 68 10.91 23.73 -32.59
CA ASP A 68 11.24 23.97 -31.18
C ASP A 68 10.97 25.44 -30.79
N PHE A 69 11.27 26.38 -31.69
CA PHE A 69 10.87 27.77 -31.53
C PHE A 69 9.36 27.91 -31.70
N ALA A 70 8.76 27.49 -32.80
CA ALA A 70 7.33 27.72 -33.07
C ALA A 70 6.38 27.10 -32.02
N ASN A 71 6.79 26.04 -31.34
CA ASN A 71 5.99 25.33 -30.33
C ASN A 71 6.22 25.82 -28.89
N GLY A 72 7.24 26.66 -28.64
CA GLY A 72 7.46 27.26 -27.32
C GLY A 72 8.53 26.64 -26.45
N ASP A 73 9.27 25.66 -26.97
CA ASP A 73 10.24 24.88 -26.19
C ASP A 73 11.53 25.66 -25.89
N ARG A 74 11.87 26.67 -26.71
CA ARG A 74 13.01 27.58 -26.50
C ARG A 74 12.64 28.99 -25.98
N GLY A 75 11.39 29.19 -25.55
CA GLY A 75 10.87 30.48 -25.05
C GLY A 75 10.16 31.33 -26.12
N THR A 76 9.52 32.44 -25.73
CA THR A 76 8.53 33.16 -26.58
C THR A 76 9.07 34.12 -27.64
N GLU A 77 10.37 34.39 -27.64
CA GLU A 77 10.99 35.26 -28.64
C GLU A 77 11.25 34.46 -29.92
N GLY A 78 10.82 34.97 -31.08
CA GLY A 78 11.07 34.33 -32.39
C GLY A 78 9.95 33.45 -32.95
N PHE A 79 8.85 33.18 -32.22
CA PHE A 79 7.73 32.34 -32.68
C PHE A 79 7.18 32.69 -34.07
N ALA A 80 6.81 33.96 -34.25
CA ALA A 80 6.20 34.43 -35.49
C ALA A 80 7.18 34.36 -36.68
N ASP A 81 8.46 34.55 -36.41
CA ASP A 81 9.52 34.48 -37.42
C ASP A 81 9.82 33.02 -37.77
N ALA A 82 9.84 32.11 -36.79
CA ALA A 82 9.99 30.67 -37.01
C ALA A 82 8.82 30.09 -37.82
N GLU A 83 7.58 30.45 -37.48
CA GLU A 83 6.40 30.06 -38.27
C GLU A 83 6.46 30.59 -39.72
N MET A 84 6.95 31.82 -39.89
CA MET A 84 7.08 32.41 -41.21
C MET A 84 8.13 31.67 -42.05
N LEU A 85 9.25 31.30 -41.45
CA LEU A 85 10.31 30.51 -42.09
C LEU A 85 9.81 29.09 -42.42
N LEU A 86 9.05 28.44 -41.54
CA LEU A 86 8.40 27.15 -41.82
C LEU A 86 7.46 27.24 -43.02
N LYS A 87 6.61 28.28 -43.08
CA LYS A 87 5.70 28.53 -44.22
C LYS A 87 6.46 28.80 -45.52
N GLN A 88 7.59 29.51 -45.46
CA GLN A 88 8.45 29.75 -46.63
C GLN A 88 9.12 28.45 -47.10
N MET A 89 9.62 27.64 -46.17
CA MET A 89 10.22 26.35 -46.46
C MET A 89 9.21 25.40 -47.09
N ASP A 90 7.96 25.34 -46.59
CA ASP A 90 6.87 24.54 -47.17
C ASP A 90 6.45 24.97 -48.59
N ALA A 91 6.58 26.26 -48.89
CA ALA A 91 6.26 26.79 -50.20
C ALA A 91 7.34 26.48 -51.26
N LEU A 92 8.59 26.30 -50.83
CA LEU A 92 9.76 26.15 -51.69
C LEU A 92 10.33 24.75 -51.76
N ILE A 93 10.06 23.91 -50.76
CA ILE A 93 10.67 22.59 -50.61
C ILE A 93 9.57 21.55 -50.38
N PRO A 94 9.43 20.53 -51.24
CA PRO A 94 8.48 19.45 -51.02
C PRO A 94 8.85 18.66 -49.77
N GLN A 95 7.92 18.51 -48.83
CA GLN A 95 8.15 17.65 -47.66
C GLN A 95 8.26 16.18 -48.06
N LYS A 96 9.18 15.47 -47.42
CA LYS A 96 9.25 14.01 -47.49
C LYS A 96 8.07 13.41 -46.73
N SER A 97 7.37 12.45 -47.35
CA SER A 97 6.23 11.78 -46.74
C SER A 97 6.65 10.81 -45.63
N GLY A 98 5.93 10.81 -44.52
CA GLY A 98 6.11 9.90 -43.39
C GLY A 98 5.80 10.57 -42.07
N THR A 99 5.56 9.77 -41.04
CA THR A 99 5.32 10.26 -39.67
C THR A 99 6.67 10.53 -39.00
N VAL A 100 6.89 11.74 -38.48
CA VAL A 100 8.12 12.11 -37.76
C VAL A 100 7.87 12.00 -36.25
N LEU A 101 8.80 11.35 -35.56
CA LEU A 101 8.80 11.21 -34.10
C LEU A 101 10.11 11.75 -33.53
N ASN A 102 10.00 12.55 -32.47
CA ASN A 102 11.11 12.82 -31.57
C ASN A 102 10.99 11.89 -30.37
N LEU A 103 12.08 11.20 -30.03
CA LEU A 103 12.20 10.33 -28.86
C LEU A 103 13.21 10.95 -27.90
N TYR A 104 12.83 11.14 -26.64
CA TYR A 104 13.68 11.76 -25.62
C TYR A 104 14.13 10.73 -24.59
N GLY A 105 15.40 10.80 -24.19
CA GLY A 105 15.96 10.05 -23.06
C GLY A 105 15.84 10.81 -21.73
N SER A 106 15.96 10.09 -20.61
CA SER A 106 15.87 10.71 -19.28
C SER A 106 16.87 11.87 -19.12
N MET A 107 16.40 12.99 -18.58
CA MET A 107 17.14 14.24 -18.37
C MET A 107 17.32 15.16 -19.60
N GLY A 108 16.67 14.88 -20.73
CA GLY A 108 16.55 15.86 -21.84
C GLY A 108 17.84 16.16 -22.62
N PHE A 109 18.89 15.36 -22.44
CA PHE A 109 20.18 15.55 -23.12
C PHE A 109 20.34 14.71 -24.39
N ASP A 110 19.59 13.61 -24.51
CA ASP A 110 19.66 12.71 -25.65
C ASP A 110 18.30 12.67 -26.34
N TYR A 111 18.24 13.08 -27.61
CA TYR A 111 17.04 12.94 -28.44
C TYR A 111 17.39 12.22 -29.75
N ASN A 112 16.46 11.38 -30.20
CA ASN A 112 16.51 10.72 -31.49
C ASN A 112 15.31 11.15 -32.35
N MET A 113 15.56 11.49 -33.61
CA MET A 113 14.52 11.91 -34.54
C MET A 113 14.43 10.92 -35.69
N ILE A 114 13.26 10.27 -35.79
CA ILE A 114 13.00 9.21 -36.76
C ILE A 114 11.81 9.55 -37.66
N ARG A 115 11.87 9.11 -38.92
CA ARG A 115 10.74 9.12 -39.84
C ARG A 115 10.25 7.71 -40.12
N ILE A 116 8.95 7.48 -39.96
CA ILE A 116 8.29 6.25 -40.36
C ILE A 116 7.63 6.46 -41.72
N THR A 117 8.18 5.79 -42.74
CA THR A 117 7.86 6.06 -44.15
C THR A 117 6.63 5.33 -44.69
N ASN A 118 6.12 4.35 -43.95
CA ASN A 118 5.08 3.42 -44.41
C ASN A 118 3.84 3.32 -43.50
N MET A 119 3.73 4.18 -42.49
CA MET A 119 2.60 4.24 -41.57
C MET A 119 2.10 5.67 -41.44
N GLU A 120 0.78 5.82 -41.48
CA GLU A 120 0.11 7.08 -41.18
C GLU A 120 0.19 7.38 -39.68
N PRO A 121 0.09 8.65 -39.26
CA PRO A 121 0.28 9.03 -37.86
C PRO A 121 -0.59 8.23 -36.88
N GLU A 122 -1.88 8.06 -37.16
CA GLU A 122 -2.79 7.33 -36.25
C GLU A 122 -2.38 5.86 -36.06
N GLN A 123 -1.71 5.26 -37.05
CA GLN A 123 -1.22 3.88 -36.97
C GLN A 123 0.02 3.79 -36.10
N VAL A 124 0.95 4.74 -36.25
CA VAL A 124 2.14 4.85 -35.40
C VAL A 124 1.73 5.08 -33.95
N LYS A 125 0.79 6.01 -33.73
CA LYS A 125 0.25 6.30 -32.40
C LYS A 125 -0.37 5.07 -31.75
N ALA A 126 -1.20 4.32 -32.48
CA ALA A 126 -1.81 3.10 -31.94
C ALA A 126 -0.77 2.04 -31.53
N VAL A 127 0.33 1.91 -32.29
CA VAL A 127 1.43 0.99 -31.95
C VAL A 127 2.17 1.45 -30.70
N LEU A 128 2.43 2.75 -30.55
CA LEU A 128 3.08 3.30 -29.35
C LEU A 128 2.18 3.18 -28.11
N GLU A 129 0.88 3.46 -28.24
CA GLU A 129 -0.10 3.28 -27.17
C GLU A 129 -0.25 1.80 -26.78
N GLU A 130 -0.19 0.87 -27.74
CA GLU A 130 -0.13 -0.56 -27.48
C GLU A 130 1.15 -0.92 -26.72
N MET A 131 2.30 -0.41 -27.12
CA MET A 131 3.59 -0.64 -26.45
C MET A 131 3.53 -0.18 -24.99
N ILE A 132 3.11 1.06 -24.75
CA ILE A 132 2.99 1.68 -23.41
C ILE A 132 1.96 0.92 -22.56
N GLY A 133 0.88 0.44 -23.17
CA GLY A 133 -0.15 -0.32 -22.48
C GLY A 133 0.21 -1.79 -22.19
N THR A 134 1.27 -2.32 -22.80
CA THR A 134 1.62 -3.76 -22.72
C THR A 134 2.97 -4.04 -22.06
N ILE A 135 3.91 -3.09 -22.09
CA ILE A 135 5.26 -3.25 -21.55
C ILE A 135 5.46 -2.21 -20.44
N PRO A 136 5.81 -2.63 -19.21
CA PRO A 136 6.18 -1.70 -18.14
C PRO A 136 7.32 -0.79 -18.59
N GLU A 137 7.26 0.50 -18.26
CA GLU A 137 8.22 1.52 -18.73
C GLU A 137 9.70 1.13 -18.48
N GLU A 138 10.00 0.55 -17.31
CA GLU A 138 11.33 0.04 -16.94
C GLU A 138 11.86 -1.11 -17.83
N GLN A 139 11.00 -1.72 -18.65
CA GLN A 139 11.31 -2.84 -19.56
C GLN A 139 11.26 -2.42 -21.04
N ILE A 140 10.99 -1.14 -21.33
CA ILE A 140 11.01 -0.62 -22.70
C ILE A 140 12.48 -0.31 -23.06
N ASP A 141 13.18 -1.32 -23.58
CA ASP A 141 14.61 -1.19 -23.88
C ASP A 141 14.89 -0.50 -25.25
N ASN A 142 13.96 -0.60 -26.21
CA ASN A 142 14.14 -0.08 -27.57
C ASN A 142 12.80 0.12 -28.33
N VAL A 143 12.40 1.39 -28.47
CA VAL A 143 11.16 1.82 -29.15
C VAL A 143 11.20 1.55 -30.65
N GLU A 144 12.35 1.77 -31.30
CA GLU A 144 12.53 1.55 -32.73
C GLU A 144 12.31 0.07 -33.08
N ALA A 145 12.87 -0.84 -32.28
CA ALA A 145 12.70 -2.28 -32.48
C ALA A 145 11.23 -2.71 -32.37
N TYR A 146 10.46 -2.08 -31.48
CA TYR A 146 9.03 -2.35 -31.33
C TYR A 146 8.23 -1.85 -32.53
N LEU A 147 8.52 -0.63 -32.99
CA LEU A 147 7.94 -0.06 -34.20
C LEU A 147 8.27 -0.92 -35.44
N GLU A 148 9.53 -1.36 -35.60
CA GLU A 148 9.95 -2.26 -36.68
C GLU A 148 9.22 -3.61 -36.61
N GLN A 149 9.02 -4.17 -35.41
CA GLN A 149 8.26 -5.41 -35.22
C GLN A 149 6.78 -5.25 -35.59
N ALA A 150 6.20 -4.08 -35.35
CA ALA A 150 4.87 -3.70 -35.83
C ALA A 150 4.83 -3.44 -37.35
N GLY A 151 5.99 -3.47 -38.02
CA GLY A 151 6.13 -3.33 -39.46
C GLY A 151 6.51 -1.94 -39.93
N ALA A 152 6.95 -1.04 -39.04
CA ALA A 152 7.40 0.31 -39.41
C ALA A 152 8.71 0.25 -40.22
N HIS A 153 8.79 1.10 -41.24
CA HIS A 153 10.02 1.34 -42.00
C HIS A 153 10.61 2.67 -41.54
N ILE A 154 11.64 2.57 -40.69
CA ILE A 154 12.27 3.70 -40.01
C ILE A 154 13.43 4.25 -40.83
N GLU A 155 13.44 5.56 -41.03
CA GLU A 155 14.56 6.34 -41.55
C GLU A 155 15.08 7.23 -40.42
N GLN A 156 16.36 7.14 -40.10
CA GLN A 156 17.02 8.02 -39.13
C GLN A 156 17.23 9.39 -39.76
N ILE A 157 16.69 10.46 -39.15
CA ILE A 157 16.66 11.81 -39.73
C ILE A 157 17.26 12.89 -38.82
N GLY A 158 17.73 12.55 -37.62
CA GLY A 158 18.51 13.45 -36.76
C GLY A 158 18.62 12.98 -35.31
N GLY A 159 19.42 13.67 -34.50
CA GLY A 159 19.64 13.36 -33.08
C GLY A 159 21.11 13.52 -32.66
N SER A 160 21.38 13.49 -31.36
CA SER A 160 22.74 13.71 -30.80
C SER A 160 23.65 12.46 -30.83
N TYR A 161 23.21 11.34 -31.40
CA TYR A 161 23.89 10.05 -31.26
C TYR A 161 25.00 9.81 -32.30
N ASN A 162 26.24 10.15 -31.93
CA ASN A 162 27.45 9.50 -32.42
C ASN A 162 28.22 8.95 -31.21
N ASP A 163 28.35 7.61 -31.13
CA ASP A 163 29.08 6.84 -30.11
C ASP A 163 28.53 6.94 -28.66
N PHE A 164 27.76 5.95 -28.18
CA PHE A 164 27.92 5.22 -26.88
C PHE A 164 26.65 4.41 -26.47
N SER A 165 26.80 3.09 -26.34
CA SER A 165 25.97 2.09 -25.62
C SER A 165 24.62 1.61 -26.22
N PRO A 166 24.37 0.28 -26.28
CA PRO A 166 23.14 -0.35 -26.82
C PRO A 166 22.06 -0.64 -25.76
N HIS A 167 22.11 -0.06 -24.57
CA HIS A 167 21.12 -0.25 -23.49
C HIS A 167 20.79 1.12 -22.90
N PHE A 168 19.60 1.64 -23.21
CA PHE A 168 19.06 2.83 -22.57
C PHE A 168 17.92 2.40 -21.62
N PRO A 169 17.92 2.82 -20.34
CA PRO A 169 16.73 2.75 -19.49
C PRO A 169 15.81 3.92 -19.86
N VAL A 170 14.58 3.63 -20.28
CA VAL A 170 13.65 4.63 -20.83
C VAL A 170 12.72 5.16 -19.73
N MET A 171 12.72 6.49 -19.55
CA MET A 171 11.47 7.23 -19.33
C MET A 171 11.01 7.70 -20.72
N LEU A 172 9.82 7.32 -21.17
CA LEU A 172 9.41 7.51 -22.57
C LEU A 172 8.68 8.85 -22.75
N GLU A 173 9.41 9.90 -23.06
CA GLU A 173 8.83 11.13 -23.62
C GLU A 173 8.97 11.11 -25.15
N TYR A 174 7.88 11.36 -25.88
CA TYR A 174 7.89 11.44 -27.34
C TYR A 174 6.96 12.54 -27.86
N ASP A 175 7.43 13.28 -28.87
CA ASP A 175 6.59 14.21 -29.62
C ASP A 175 6.09 13.58 -30.89
N PHE A 176 4.78 13.61 -31.04
CA PHE A 176 4.04 12.91 -32.08
C PHE A 176 3.68 13.83 -33.24
N ASP A 177 4.01 13.43 -34.48
CA ASP A 177 3.83 14.25 -35.68
C ASP A 177 4.60 15.59 -35.61
N ALA A 178 5.86 15.52 -35.17
CA ALA A 178 6.78 16.64 -34.97
C ALA A 178 7.20 17.36 -36.27
N ASN A 179 6.44 17.21 -37.36
CA ASN A 179 6.65 17.86 -38.64
C ASN A 179 5.62 18.98 -38.92
N GLN A 180 4.70 19.21 -37.98
CA GLN A 180 3.70 20.28 -38.01
C GLN A 180 3.80 21.16 -36.77
N VAL A 181 3.46 22.46 -36.92
CA VAL A 181 3.25 23.34 -35.76
C VAL A 181 2.11 22.75 -34.94
N TYR A 182 2.30 22.61 -33.63
CA TYR A 182 1.25 22.11 -32.75
C TYR A 182 0.04 23.06 -32.82
N VAL A 183 -1.06 22.59 -33.40
CA VAL A 183 -2.34 23.31 -33.41
C VAL A 183 -3.22 22.65 -32.35
N PRO A 184 -3.31 23.20 -31.12
CA PRO A 184 -4.26 22.69 -30.15
C PRO A 184 -5.67 22.78 -30.72
N ALA A 185 -6.47 21.75 -30.48
CA ALA A 185 -7.87 21.74 -30.89
C ALA A 185 -8.61 22.93 -30.25
N ALA A 186 -9.11 23.84 -31.09
CA ALA A 186 -10.07 24.93 -30.84
C ALA A 186 -10.24 25.41 -29.37
N GLU A 187 -9.62 26.56 -29.07
CA GLU A 187 -9.78 27.49 -27.92
C GLU A 187 -10.32 26.90 -26.59
N PRO A 188 -9.47 26.67 -25.58
CA PRO A 188 -9.94 26.56 -24.20
C PRO A 188 -10.30 27.93 -23.63
N GLU A 189 -11.36 27.99 -22.82
CA GLU A 189 -11.73 29.20 -22.08
C GLU A 189 -10.55 29.65 -21.20
N LEU A 190 -10.12 30.92 -21.31
CA LEU A 190 -9.10 31.54 -20.48
C LEU A 190 -9.31 31.20 -18.99
N GLY A 191 -8.41 30.41 -18.43
CA GLY A 191 -8.38 30.12 -16.99
C GLY A 191 -7.75 31.27 -16.20
N THR A 192 -8.02 31.33 -14.90
CA THR A 192 -7.32 32.23 -13.96
C THR A 192 -6.49 31.42 -12.97
N PHE A 193 -5.52 32.03 -12.29
CA PHE A 193 -4.83 31.44 -11.15
C PHE A 193 -4.90 32.36 -9.93
N THR A 194 -4.80 31.78 -8.74
CA THR A 194 -4.74 32.48 -7.46
C THR A 194 -3.53 32.00 -6.66
N ILE A 195 -2.75 32.93 -6.10
CA ILE A 195 -1.63 32.61 -5.19
C ILE A 195 -2.08 32.82 -3.75
N TYR A 196 -1.74 31.84 -2.90
CA TYR A 196 -1.93 31.82 -1.47
C TYR A 196 -0.58 31.70 -0.76
N GLN A 197 -0.37 32.50 0.30
CA GLN A 197 0.85 32.46 1.12
C GLN A 197 0.48 32.28 2.59
N LEU A 198 1.37 31.69 3.38
CA LEU A 198 1.15 31.46 4.81
C LEU A 198 0.99 32.79 5.57
N LYS A 199 0.04 32.85 6.51
CA LYS A 199 -0.17 33.99 7.39
C LYS A 199 1.09 34.34 8.20
N SER A 200 1.19 35.59 8.63
CA SER A 200 2.27 36.04 9.51
C SER A 200 1.96 35.69 10.98
N GLY A 201 2.89 35.04 11.67
CA GLY A 201 2.72 34.53 13.05
C GLY A 201 3.83 33.53 13.46
N GLU A 202 4.09 33.41 14.76
CA GLU A 202 5.07 32.45 15.34
C GLU A 202 4.51 31.03 15.37
N GLU A 203 3.18 30.88 15.41
CA GLU A 203 2.46 29.61 15.38
C GLU A 203 2.68 28.81 14.09
N LEU A 204 3.06 29.48 13.00
CA LEU A 204 3.38 28.87 11.70
C LEU A 204 4.89 28.75 11.46
N HIS A 205 5.73 28.92 12.49
CA HIS A 205 7.20 28.82 12.35
C HIS A 205 7.63 27.52 11.64
N TYR A 206 7.09 26.39 12.08
CA TYR A 206 7.38 25.06 11.53
C TYR A 206 6.70 24.77 10.18
N HIS A 207 5.85 25.69 9.68
CA HIS A 207 5.22 25.57 8.36
C HIS A 207 6.00 26.28 7.25
N ARG A 208 6.86 27.25 7.61
CA ARG A 208 7.52 28.14 6.64
C ARG A 208 8.69 27.44 5.99
N PHE A 209 8.73 27.50 4.66
CA PHE A 209 9.82 26.94 3.84
C PHE A 209 10.05 25.44 4.03
N GLU A 210 9.04 24.75 4.54
CA GLU A 210 9.11 23.33 4.84
C GLU A 210 8.60 22.54 3.63
N PRO A 211 9.36 21.60 3.06
CA PRO A 211 8.86 20.75 1.99
C PRO A 211 7.65 19.93 2.44
N LEU A 212 6.78 19.55 1.50
CA LEU A 212 5.54 18.84 1.81
C LEU A 212 5.84 17.59 2.65
N GLU A 213 6.76 16.73 2.18
CA GLU A 213 7.19 15.52 2.88
C GLU A 213 7.64 15.75 4.33
N ARG A 214 8.23 16.91 4.63
CA ARG A 214 8.74 17.20 5.98
C ARG A 214 7.63 17.75 6.89
N LEU A 215 6.70 18.58 6.39
CA LEU A 215 5.49 18.95 7.15
C LEU A 215 4.73 17.71 7.60
N GLU A 216 4.57 16.83 6.62
CA GLU A 216 3.87 15.56 6.68
C GLU A 216 4.52 14.54 7.60
N ARG A 217 5.80 14.69 7.94
CA ARG A 217 6.47 13.77 8.87
C ARG A 217 6.31 14.19 10.33
N PHE A 218 5.81 15.40 10.58
CA PHE A 218 5.78 16.03 11.90
C PHE A 218 4.39 16.46 12.38
N GLY A 219 3.32 15.98 11.74
CA GLY A 219 1.94 16.29 12.18
C GLY A 219 1.36 17.55 11.58
N LEU A 220 2.06 18.16 10.63
CA LEU A 220 1.68 19.44 10.05
C LEU A 220 1.13 19.23 8.65
N PHE A 221 0.26 20.14 8.21
CA PHE A 221 -0.42 20.00 6.93
C PHE A 221 -0.78 21.34 6.30
N VAL A 222 -1.03 21.30 4.99
CA VAL A 222 -1.53 22.43 4.22
C VAL A 222 -3.00 22.67 4.57
N ASP A 223 -3.25 23.41 5.65
CA ASP A 223 -4.58 23.84 6.05
C ASP A 223 -4.95 25.15 5.35
N PRO A 224 -6.03 25.22 4.54
CA PRO A 224 -6.50 26.47 3.93
C PRO A 224 -6.67 27.64 4.91
N ASP A 225 -7.01 27.37 6.17
CA ASP A 225 -7.19 28.40 7.20
C ASP A 225 -5.84 29.00 7.66
N ASN A 226 -4.68 28.38 7.36
CA ASN A 226 -3.35 28.93 7.61
C ASN A 226 -2.88 29.91 6.52
N TYR A 227 -3.57 29.96 5.38
CA TYR A 227 -3.18 30.73 4.21
C TYR A 227 -4.01 32.01 4.05
N GLU A 228 -3.40 33.00 3.39
CA GLU A 228 -4.09 34.17 2.88
C GLU A 228 -3.94 34.26 1.37
N LYS A 229 -5.04 34.64 0.70
CA LYS A 229 -5.05 34.93 -0.72
C LYS A 229 -4.28 36.24 -0.97
N VAL A 230 -3.19 36.18 -1.74
CA VAL A 230 -2.34 37.34 -2.00
C VAL A 230 -2.48 37.91 -3.42
N TYR A 231 -2.88 37.10 -4.40
CA TYR A 231 -2.94 37.53 -5.81
C TYR A 231 -3.86 36.67 -6.67
N THR A 232 -4.46 37.25 -7.72
CA THR A 232 -5.19 36.52 -8.77
C THR A 232 -4.94 37.19 -10.12
N ALA A 233 -4.66 36.41 -11.15
CA ALA A 233 -4.55 36.88 -12.54
C ALA A 233 -4.93 35.79 -13.54
N ASP A 234 -4.94 36.13 -14.82
CA ASP A 234 -5.17 35.18 -15.91
C ASP A 234 -3.97 34.22 -16.05
N VAL A 235 -4.23 32.94 -16.35
CA VAL A 235 -3.15 31.97 -16.58
C VAL A 235 -2.40 32.38 -17.87
N PRO A 236 -1.05 32.36 -17.87
CA PRO A 236 -0.27 32.54 -19.10
C PRO A 236 -0.71 31.54 -20.20
N GLU A 237 -0.50 31.89 -21.48
CA GLU A 237 -0.97 31.16 -22.67
C GLU A 237 -0.65 29.64 -22.70
N ASP A 238 -1.22 28.95 -23.70
CA ASP A 238 -1.33 27.48 -23.84
C ASP A 238 -0.08 26.67 -23.48
N GLY A 239 -0.30 25.45 -22.99
CA GLY A 239 0.75 24.54 -22.52
C GLY A 239 0.26 23.59 -21.43
N SER A 240 1.12 22.63 -21.05
CA SER A 240 0.84 21.68 -19.96
C SER A 240 0.64 22.40 -18.62
N ILE A 241 -0.03 21.74 -17.66
CA ILE A 241 -0.22 22.30 -16.31
C ILE A 241 1.11 22.67 -15.66
N MET A 242 2.13 21.82 -15.81
CA MET A 242 3.46 22.06 -15.23
C MET A 242 4.15 23.26 -15.88
N MET A 243 4.06 23.41 -17.20
CA MET A 243 4.61 24.58 -17.89
C MET A 243 3.94 25.88 -17.44
N LYS A 244 2.63 25.86 -17.20
CA LYS A 244 1.89 27.01 -16.64
C LYS A 244 2.37 27.36 -15.23
N LEU A 245 2.56 26.36 -14.36
CA LEU A 245 3.06 26.55 -12.99
C LEU A 245 4.50 27.09 -12.97
N GLU A 246 5.38 26.55 -13.80
CA GLU A 246 6.75 27.04 -13.99
C GLU A 246 6.79 28.48 -14.49
N ASN A 247 5.93 28.84 -15.44
CA ASN A 247 5.81 30.21 -15.94
C ASN A 247 5.31 31.18 -14.87
N ILE A 248 4.35 30.74 -14.04
CA ILE A 248 3.92 31.50 -12.85
C ILE A 248 5.12 31.67 -11.91
N TYR A 249 5.83 30.60 -11.53
CA TYR A 249 7.00 30.68 -10.66
C TYR A 249 8.05 31.67 -11.16
N LYS A 250 8.44 31.57 -12.44
CA LYS A 250 9.39 32.47 -13.09
C LYS A 250 8.90 33.92 -13.07
N THR A 251 7.62 34.16 -13.37
CA THR A 251 7.05 35.50 -13.37
C THR A 251 7.14 36.16 -12.00
N PHE A 252 6.72 35.49 -10.92
CA PHE A 252 6.70 36.11 -9.58
C PHE A 252 8.09 36.24 -8.94
N ASN A 253 9.09 35.51 -9.45
CA ASN A 253 10.46 35.55 -8.96
C ASN A 253 11.42 36.41 -9.81
N LEU A 254 11.21 36.50 -11.13
CA LEU A 254 12.09 37.23 -12.05
C LEU A 254 11.44 38.49 -12.63
N HIS A 255 10.13 38.44 -12.91
CA HIS A 255 9.37 39.50 -13.59
C HIS A 255 8.16 39.95 -12.78
N ARG A 256 8.40 40.20 -11.49
CA ARG A 256 7.35 40.42 -10.50
C ARG A 256 6.38 41.54 -10.91
N PRO A 257 5.05 41.28 -10.94
CA PRO A 257 4.03 42.30 -11.23
C PRO A 257 4.03 43.47 -10.23
N GLU A 258 3.75 44.69 -10.69
CA GLU A 258 3.79 45.90 -9.84
C GLU A 258 2.74 45.90 -8.71
N ASP A 259 1.60 45.27 -8.96
CA ASP A 259 0.47 45.16 -8.05
C ASP A 259 0.56 43.95 -7.11
N PHE A 260 1.50 43.02 -7.33
CA PHE A 260 1.77 41.92 -6.41
C PHE A 260 2.38 42.41 -5.10
N LYS A 261 1.73 42.13 -3.96
CA LYS A 261 2.14 42.56 -2.62
C LYS A 261 2.67 41.44 -1.72
N GLY A 262 2.65 40.19 -2.19
CA GLY A 262 3.21 39.03 -1.48
C GLY A 262 4.74 38.97 -1.52
N HIS A 263 5.31 37.95 -0.89
CA HIS A 263 6.74 37.62 -1.03
C HIS A 263 7.00 36.77 -2.28
N SER A 264 8.28 36.57 -2.63
CA SER A 264 8.68 35.73 -3.75
C SER A 264 8.06 34.35 -3.61
N LEU A 265 7.65 33.76 -4.74
CA LEU A 265 7.00 32.46 -4.71
C LEU A 265 8.03 31.43 -4.25
N SER A 266 7.77 30.76 -3.14
CA SER A 266 8.73 29.91 -2.44
C SER A 266 8.08 28.66 -1.84
N VAL A 267 8.91 27.71 -1.40
CA VAL A 267 8.46 26.53 -0.63
C VAL A 267 7.47 26.98 0.44
N SER A 268 6.35 26.27 0.58
CA SER A 268 5.19 26.59 1.43
C SER A 268 4.08 27.48 0.86
N ASP A 269 4.24 28.05 -0.33
CA ASP A 269 3.17 28.76 -1.04
C ASP A 269 2.24 27.79 -1.79
N VAL A 270 1.01 28.22 -2.09
CA VAL A 270 0.03 27.44 -2.87
C VAL A 270 -0.47 28.24 -4.07
N VAL A 271 -0.46 27.62 -5.26
CA VAL A 271 -1.01 28.15 -6.52
C VAL A 271 -2.27 27.36 -6.87
N VAL A 272 -3.40 28.04 -7.00
CA VAL A 272 -4.67 27.46 -7.44
C VAL A 272 -4.92 27.84 -8.89
N LEU A 273 -5.10 26.86 -9.78
CA LEU A 273 -5.54 27.07 -11.16
C LEU A 273 -7.06 26.90 -11.25
N HIS A 274 -7.72 27.80 -11.99
CA HIS A 274 -9.15 27.83 -12.25
C HIS A 274 -9.38 27.62 -13.76
N GLN A 275 -9.64 26.38 -14.19
CA GLN A 275 -9.76 26.01 -15.61
C GLN A 275 -10.98 25.09 -15.82
N GLU A 276 -11.77 25.32 -16.87
CA GLU A 276 -12.90 24.45 -17.26
C GLU A 276 -13.94 24.19 -16.14
N GLY A 277 -14.12 25.14 -15.22
CA GLY A 277 -15.00 24.99 -14.06
C GLY A 277 -14.47 24.03 -12.98
N LYS A 278 -13.19 23.65 -13.06
CA LYS A 278 -12.45 22.87 -12.06
C LYS A 278 -11.36 23.74 -11.43
N ASP A 279 -11.30 23.70 -10.11
CA ASP A 279 -10.18 24.28 -9.36
C ASP A 279 -9.19 23.16 -9.00
N THR A 280 -7.89 23.42 -9.19
CA THR A 280 -6.78 22.54 -8.78
C THR A 280 -5.76 23.35 -8.00
N ALA A 281 -5.30 22.83 -6.86
CA ALA A 281 -4.36 23.52 -5.99
C ALA A 281 -3.00 22.80 -6.02
N PHE A 282 -1.92 23.57 -6.10
CA PHE A 282 -0.55 23.08 -6.18
C PHE A 282 0.31 23.75 -5.12
N TYR A 283 0.94 22.96 -4.27
CA TYR A 283 1.93 23.38 -3.29
C TYR A 283 3.27 23.60 -4.00
N VAL A 284 3.93 24.72 -3.70
CA VAL A 284 5.30 24.98 -4.15
C VAL A 284 6.22 24.20 -3.23
N ASP A 285 6.88 23.18 -3.77
CA ASP A 285 7.72 22.27 -2.99
C ASP A 285 9.22 22.53 -3.21
N SER A 286 10.08 21.79 -2.52
CA SER A 286 11.53 21.87 -2.66
C SER A 286 12.02 21.67 -4.09
N ILE A 287 11.31 20.86 -4.87
CA ILE A 287 11.53 20.63 -6.30
C ILE A 287 10.17 20.67 -7.01
N GLY A 288 9.90 21.75 -7.74
CA GLY A 288 8.70 21.88 -8.56
C GLY A 288 7.41 22.10 -7.75
N PHE A 289 6.34 21.42 -8.17
CA PHE A 289 4.98 21.60 -7.65
C PHE A 289 4.31 20.26 -7.37
N GLU A 290 3.58 20.18 -6.26
CA GLU A 290 2.81 18.99 -5.87
C GLU A 290 1.32 19.33 -5.71
N GLU A 291 0.42 18.51 -6.27
CA GLU A 291 -1.02 18.78 -6.19
C GLU A 291 -1.52 18.55 -4.75
N VAL A 292 -2.27 19.51 -4.20
CA VAL A 292 -2.87 19.45 -2.85
C VAL A 292 -4.39 19.58 -2.91
N PRO A 293 -5.14 18.52 -3.30
CA PRO A 293 -6.60 18.56 -3.43
C PRO A 293 -7.34 18.93 -2.14
N ALA A 294 -6.69 18.67 -0.99
CA ALA A 294 -7.10 19.06 0.37
C ALA A 294 -7.44 20.53 0.54
N PHE A 295 -6.83 21.36 -0.30
CA PHE A 295 -6.93 22.79 -0.19
C PHE A 295 -8.38 23.28 -0.39
N PHE A 296 -9.23 22.45 -1.01
CA PHE A 296 -10.66 22.69 -1.16
C PHE A 296 -11.46 21.90 -0.12
N LYS A 297 -12.37 22.57 0.60
CA LYS A 297 -13.26 21.92 1.58
C LYS A 297 -14.14 20.86 0.88
N GLN A 298 -14.13 19.63 1.39
CA GLN A 298 -14.92 18.49 0.89
C GLN A 298 -16.41 18.85 0.75
N GLU A 299 -17.07 18.39 -0.33
CA GLU A 299 -18.52 18.56 -0.52
C GLU A 299 -19.28 18.02 0.72
N PRO A 300 -20.27 18.76 1.27
CA PRO A 300 -20.91 18.42 2.56
C PRO A 300 -21.58 17.04 2.65
N ASP A 301 -21.80 16.37 1.52
CA ASP A 301 -22.57 15.11 1.41
C ASP A 301 -21.77 13.97 0.75
N ARG A 302 -20.43 14.03 0.76
CA ARG A 302 -19.57 12.96 0.26
C ARG A 302 -18.60 12.45 1.31
N PHE A 303 -18.37 11.15 1.29
CA PHE A 303 -17.44 10.45 2.17
C PHE A 303 -16.28 9.91 1.35
N ARG A 304 -15.06 10.40 1.61
CA ARG A 304 -13.83 10.02 0.93
C ARG A 304 -13.08 8.97 1.73
N TYR A 305 -12.51 8.00 1.04
CA TYR A 305 -11.69 6.92 1.59
C TYR A 305 -10.46 6.70 0.70
N TYR A 306 -9.28 6.64 1.26
CA TYR A 306 -8.03 6.42 0.56
C TYR A 306 -7.76 4.94 0.30
N ILE A 307 -7.16 4.67 -0.86
CA ILE A 307 -6.77 3.33 -1.30
C ILE A 307 -5.34 3.06 -0.81
N THR A 308 -5.17 2.21 0.20
CA THR A 308 -3.84 1.86 0.75
C THR A 308 -3.15 0.78 -0.10
N GLU A 309 -1.87 0.50 0.18
CA GLU A 309 -1.16 -0.63 -0.45
C GLU A 309 -1.90 -1.95 -0.24
N ASP A 310 -2.36 -2.18 0.99
CA ASP A 310 -3.20 -3.31 1.36
C ASP A 310 -4.51 -3.35 0.56
N SER A 311 -5.16 -2.21 0.33
CA SER A 311 -6.33 -2.13 -0.55
C SER A 311 -6.01 -2.52 -1.99
N VAL A 312 -4.85 -2.09 -2.50
CA VAL A 312 -4.42 -2.45 -3.86
C VAL A 312 -4.15 -3.94 -3.98
N GLN A 313 -3.43 -4.52 -3.02
CA GLN A 313 -3.19 -5.97 -2.95
C GLN A 313 -4.51 -6.75 -2.82
N ARG A 314 -5.50 -6.18 -2.13
CA ARG A 314 -6.86 -6.75 -2.06
C ARG A 314 -7.56 -6.67 -3.41
N GLY A 315 -7.41 -5.60 -4.19
CA GLY A 315 -7.94 -5.50 -5.56
C GLY A 315 -9.47 -5.59 -5.68
N THR A 316 -10.21 -5.70 -4.56
CA THR A 316 -11.67 -5.67 -4.47
C THR A 316 -12.11 -4.54 -3.53
N TYR A 317 -13.29 -3.96 -3.76
CA TYR A 317 -13.81 -2.79 -3.03
C TYR A 317 -15.29 -2.94 -2.64
N PRO A 318 -15.77 -2.24 -1.59
CA PRO A 318 -17.13 -2.40 -1.11
C PRO A 318 -18.15 -1.76 -2.07
N TYR A 319 -19.25 -2.47 -2.29
CA TYR A 319 -20.42 -1.93 -2.97
C TYR A 319 -21.35 -1.20 -1.99
N VAL A 320 -21.73 0.05 -2.32
CA VAL A 320 -22.66 0.86 -1.51
C VAL A 320 -23.91 1.20 -2.33
N ASP A 321 -23.75 1.79 -3.52
CA ASP A 321 -24.82 1.97 -4.52
C ASP A 321 -24.28 2.20 -5.95
N GLU A 322 -25.16 2.13 -6.96
CA GLU A 322 -24.83 2.27 -8.40
C GLU A 322 -24.26 3.65 -8.78
N THR A 323 -24.32 4.66 -7.89
CA THR A 323 -23.96 6.07 -8.16
C THR A 323 -22.74 6.56 -7.41
N ALA A 324 -22.14 5.72 -6.56
CA ALA A 324 -21.20 6.16 -5.54
C ALA A 324 -19.86 6.65 -6.11
N LEU A 325 -19.32 5.99 -7.13
CA LEU A 325 -17.93 6.24 -7.54
C LEU A 325 -17.84 7.18 -8.75
N LYS A 326 -17.35 8.41 -8.53
CA LYS A 326 -17.29 9.45 -9.57
C LYS A 326 -15.90 10.01 -9.87
N ARG A 327 -14.88 9.74 -9.05
CA ARG A 327 -13.56 10.37 -9.21
C ARG A 327 -12.45 9.43 -8.75
N PHE A 328 -11.46 9.25 -9.61
CA PHE A 328 -10.26 8.43 -9.44
C PHE A 328 -9.07 9.18 -10.02
N THR A 329 -7.88 8.88 -9.51
CA THR A 329 -6.59 9.38 -10.00
C THR A 329 -5.55 8.28 -9.82
N SER A 330 -4.83 7.97 -10.89
CA SER A 330 -3.89 6.83 -11.02
C SER A 330 -2.44 7.19 -10.75
N GLN A 331 -2.16 8.43 -10.35
CA GLN A 331 -0.80 8.85 -10.02
C GLN A 331 -0.52 8.53 -8.55
N LEU A 332 0.68 7.99 -8.30
CA LEU A 332 1.23 7.82 -6.96
C LEU A 332 1.31 9.22 -6.32
N HIS A 333 0.35 9.55 -5.47
CA HIS A 333 0.32 10.82 -4.77
C HIS A 333 0.13 10.52 -3.29
N LYS A 334 0.97 11.11 -2.44
CA LYS A 334 0.68 11.21 -1.01
C LYS A 334 -0.53 12.15 -0.91
N TYR A 335 -1.73 11.62 -0.69
CA TYR A 335 -2.92 12.47 -0.58
C TYR A 335 -3.11 12.90 0.87
N GLU A 336 -3.19 14.23 1.08
CA GLU A 336 -3.64 14.88 2.31
C GLU A 336 -2.87 14.56 3.59
N GLN A 337 -2.25 15.58 4.17
CA GLN A 337 -1.44 15.46 5.40
C GLN A 337 -0.29 14.44 5.29
N GLY A 338 0.01 13.95 4.09
CA GLY A 338 1.24 13.23 3.74
C GLY A 338 1.50 11.87 4.24
N THR A 339 0.47 11.30 4.78
CA THR A 339 0.65 10.24 5.73
C THR A 339 -0.14 9.00 5.37
N ILE A 340 -0.90 9.10 4.30
CA ILE A 340 -1.43 7.93 3.63
C ILE A 340 -0.66 7.83 2.32
N SER A 341 0.20 6.81 2.21
CA SER A 341 0.60 6.29 0.90
C SER A 341 -0.65 5.71 0.24
N ALA A 342 -1.45 6.59 -0.34
CA ALA A 342 -2.69 6.25 -1.01
C ALA A 342 -2.43 6.20 -2.51
N TYR A 343 -2.77 5.09 -3.11
CA TYR A 343 -2.68 4.90 -4.55
C TYR A 343 -3.93 5.46 -5.27
N GLY A 344 -4.61 6.43 -4.63
CA GLY A 344 -5.87 7.04 -5.05
C GLY A 344 -6.89 7.16 -3.91
N TYR A 345 -8.10 7.62 -4.23
CA TYR A 345 -9.22 7.68 -3.28
C TYR A 345 -10.54 7.25 -3.94
N LEU A 346 -11.46 6.79 -3.10
CA LEU A 346 -12.84 6.45 -3.41
C LEU A 346 -13.75 7.47 -2.72
N GLU A 347 -14.81 7.91 -3.40
CA GLU A 347 -15.86 8.70 -2.77
C GLU A 347 -17.17 7.90 -2.77
N TYR A 348 -17.95 8.04 -1.70
CA TYR A 348 -19.26 7.44 -1.55
C TYR A 348 -20.31 8.48 -1.15
N SER A 349 -21.55 8.26 -1.59
CA SER A 349 -22.75 9.04 -1.24
C SER A 349 -23.21 8.82 0.21
N LYS A 350 -22.69 7.78 0.86
CA LYS A 350 -23.00 7.36 2.24
C LYS A 350 -21.71 6.84 2.89
N PRO A 351 -21.58 6.93 4.22
CA PRO A 351 -20.40 6.40 4.89
C PRO A 351 -20.39 4.86 4.80
N LEU A 352 -19.18 4.31 4.62
CA LEU A 352 -18.89 2.90 4.83
C LEU A 352 -19.01 2.53 6.32
N THR A 353 -19.35 1.28 6.59
CA THR A 353 -19.29 0.73 7.96
C THR A 353 -17.85 0.43 8.37
N GLU A 354 -17.56 0.35 9.66
CA GLU A 354 -16.24 -0.02 10.20
C GLU A 354 -15.75 -1.36 9.65
N GLU A 355 -16.64 -2.36 9.60
CA GLU A 355 -16.36 -3.68 9.01
C GLU A 355 -15.92 -3.56 7.55
N GLN A 356 -16.57 -2.70 6.76
CA GLN A 356 -16.19 -2.46 5.37
C GLN A 356 -14.82 -1.76 5.26
N ILE A 357 -14.58 -0.72 6.06
CA ILE A 357 -13.30 -0.01 6.06
C ILE A 357 -12.16 -0.99 6.35
N LYS A 358 -12.33 -1.84 7.37
CA LYS A 358 -11.37 -2.87 7.79
C LYS A 358 -11.20 -3.99 6.76
N ASP A 359 -12.30 -4.52 6.22
CA ASP A 359 -12.27 -5.61 5.23
C ASP A 359 -11.54 -5.20 3.95
N TYR A 360 -11.67 -3.95 3.55
CA TYR A 360 -11.08 -3.43 2.32
C TYR A 360 -9.78 -2.63 2.56
N ALA A 361 -9.32 -2.54 3.81
CA ALA A 361 -8.15 -1.79 4.25
C ALA A 361 -8.12 -0.33 3.75
N LEU A 362 -9.29 0.27 3.66
CA LEU A 362 -9.43 1.66 3.24
C LEU A 362 -9.17 2.58 4.44
N THR A 363 -8.71 3.80 4.19
CA THR A 363 -8.52 4.81 5.24
C THR A 363 -9.52 5.95 5.06
N PRO A 364 -10.40 6.28 6.02
CA PRO A 364 -11.34 7.39 5.87
C PRO A 364 -10.63 8.75 5.84
N SER A 365 -11.11 9.67 5.00
CA SER A 365 -10.62 11.06 5.00
C SER A 365 -11.01 11.79 6.29
N PRO A 366 -10.10 12.58 6.89
CA PRO A 366 -10.39 13.40 8.08
C PRO A 366 -11.54 14.38 7.87
N GLN A 367 -11.75 14.82 6.63
CA GLN A 367 -12.74 15.83 6.26
C GLN A 367 -14.17 15.28 6.18
N ASN A 368 -14.34 13.95 6.28
CA ASN A 368 -15.66 13.34 6.29
C ASN A 368 -16.46 13.95 7.45
N HIS A 369 -17.49 14.75 7.14
CA HIS A 369 -18.30 15.58 8.07
C HIS A 369 -19.09 14.80 9.15
N LEU A 370 -18.68 13.57 9.47
CA LEU A 370 -19.11 12.78 10.62
C LEU A 370 -18.01 12.66 11.70
N GLU A 371 -16.90 13.40 11.61
CA GLU A 371 -16.07 13.67 12.80
C GLU A 371 -16.83 14.58 13.77
N THR A 372 -17.03 14.17 15.02
CA THR A 372 -16.81 15.01 16.25
C THR A 372 -17.55 14.52 17.49
N VAL A 373 -18.46 13.54 17.41
CA VAL A 373 -19.16 13.03 18.63
C VAL A 373 -18.57 11.73 19.18
N GLU A 374 -17.90 10.89 18.38
CA GLU A 374 -17.37 9.59 18.85
C GLU A 374 -15.85 9.56 19.06
N LYS A 375 -15.08 10.48 18.45
CA LYS A 375 -13.61 10.56 18.64
C LYS A 375 -13.14 11.13 19.99
N THR A 376 -14.03 11.39 20.95
CA THR A 376 -13.61 11.83 22.30
C THR A 376 -13.42 10.67 23.29
N GLU A 377 -13.68 9.41 22.90
CA GLU A 377 -13.62 8.28 23.84
C GLU A 377 -12.72 7.09 23.43
N GLU A 378 -12.06 7.08 22.26
CA GLU A 378 -11.21 5.95 21.83
C GLU A 378 -9.74 6.33 21.58
N GLN A 379 -8.85 5.70 22.36
CA GLN A 379 -7.39 5.96 22.43
C GLN A 379 -6.54 5.16 21.42
N ASN A 380 -7.14 4.50 20.43
CA ASN A 380 -6.50 3.40 19.69
C ASN A 380 -6.10 3.68 18.22
N TYR A 381 -5.96 4.94 17.82
CA TYR A 381 -5.41 5.28 16.50
C TYR A 381 -4.20 6.22 16.62
N ASN A 382 -3.08 5.69 17.12
CA ASN A 382 -1.83 6.43 17.33
C ASN A 382 -0.85 6.34 16.12
N GLN A 383 -1.29 5.70 15.04
CA GLN A 383 -0.67 5.73 13.71
C GLN A 383 -1.80 5.76 12.70
N ILE A 384 -2.28 6.94 12.34
CA ILE A 384 -3.19 7.04 11.20
C ILE A 384 -2.38 7.13 9.90
N ASP A 385 -1.08 7.38 10.03
CA ASP A 385 -0.51 8.30 9.07
C ASP A 385 1.07 8.23 9.01
N GLY A 386 1.78 7.65 9.99
CA GLY A 386 3.26 7.65 9.99
C GLY A 386 3.85 8.93 10.59
N ILE A 387 2.97 9.82 11.05
CA ILE A 387 3.22 10.74 12.14
C ILE A 387 2.67 10.11 13.42
N LEU A 388 3.28 10.47 14.54
CA LEU A 388 2.75 10.21 15.88
C LEU A 388 1.63 11.19 16.25
N ASN A 389 0.48 11.05 15.60
CA ASN A 389 -0.71 11.86 15.90
C ASN A 389 -1.55 11.18 17.00
N ASN A 390 -1.94 11.97 18.01
CA ASN A 390 -2.65 11.54 19.23
C ASN A 390 -1.82 10.74 20.25
N LEU A 391 -0.51 11.00 20.34
CA LEU A 391 0.25 10.52 21.49
C LEU A 391 -0.40 10.99 22.80
N PRO A 392 -0.49 10.10 23.81
CA PRO A 392 -0.99 10.52 25.11
C PRO A 392 -0.18 11.72 25.61
N ALA A 393 -0.88 12.68 26.21
CA ALA A 393 -0.24 13.90 26.67
C ALA A 393 0.76 13.63 27.80
N ASP A 394 0.54 12.54 28.56
CA ASP A 394 1.29 12.25 29.79
C ASP A 394 2.51 11.33 29.52
N GLU A 395 2.42 10.38 28.59
CA GLU A 395 3.48 9.42 28.26
C GLU A 395 3.34 8.82 26.85
N ALA A 396 4.45 8.41 26.26
CA ALA A 396 4.54 7.87 24.91
C ALA A 396 5.69 6.88 24.76
N ALA A 397 5.49 5.84 23.96
CA ALA A 397 6.54 4.90 23.59
C ALA A 397 6.61 4.74 22.08
N ILE A 398 7.83 4.79 21.53
CA ILE A 398 8.11 4.80 20.09
C ILE A 398 9.06 3.66 19.76
N SER A 399 8.72 2.89 18.73
CA SER A 399 9.59 1.94 18.04
C SER A 399 10.25 2.64 16.85
N ILE A 400 11.56 2.44 16.69
CA ILE A 400 12.39 3.12 15.71
C ILE A 400 12.96 2.09 14.71
N ASP A 401 12.79 2.36 13.42
CA ASP A 401 13.25 1.52 12.29
C ASP A 401 12.85 0.05 12.44
N GLY A 402 11.56 -0.21 12.66
CA GLY A 402 11.02 -1.56 12.76
C GLY A 402 11.43 -2.32 14.02
N GLY A 403 11.72 -1.59 15.11
CA GLY A 403 12.06 -2.17 16.42
C GLY A 403 13.55 -2.41 16.62
N SER A 404 14.40 -1.77 15.82
CA SER A 404 15.85 -1.77 16.05
C SER A 404 16.24 -1.01 17.34
N LEU A 405 15.39 -0.06 17.73
CA LEU A 405 15.53 0.80 18.89
C LEU A 405 14.12 1.17 19.40
N TYR A 406 14.00 1.50 20.68
CA TYR A 406 12.79 2.05 21.28
C TYR A 406 13.09 3.33 22.07
N LEU A 407 12.12 4.22 22.17
CA LEU A 407 12.17 5.46 22.96
C LEU A 407 10.91 5.53 23.83
N ALA A 408 11.08 5.63 25.15
CA ALA A 408 10.02 5.96 26.09
C ALA A 408 10.16 7.44 26.49
N VAL A 409 9.04 8.17 26.54
CA VAL A 409 8.98 9.58 26.96
C VAL A 409 7.81 9.76 27.91
N GLN A 410 8.03 10.44 29.03
CA GLN A 410 7.00 10.74 30.03
C GLN A 410 7.11 12.21 30.48
N THR A 411 5.98 12.85 30.72
CA THR A 411 5.95 14.23 31.23
C THR A 411 6.48 14.33 32.67
N CYS A 412 7.17 15.43 32.96
CA CYS A 412 7.66 15.77 34.30
C CYS A 412 7.52 17.28 34.58
N ASP A 413 7.86 17.72 35.80
CA ASP A 413 7.66 19.11 36.25
C ASP A 413 8.38 20.18 35.41
N SER A 414 9.46 19.83 34.69
CA SER A 414 10.24 20.75 33.85
C SER A 414 10.15 20.46 32.34
N GLY A 415 9.37 19.45 31.92
CA GLY A 415 9.26 19.05 30.53
C GLY A 415 9.03 17.54 30.40
N TYR A 416 10.05 16.81 29.97
CA TYR A 416 9.93 15.38 29.65
C TYR A 416 11.12 14.56 30.16
N ASP A 417 10.87 13.43 30.81
CA ASP A 417 11.86 12.38 31.05
C ASP A 417 11.83 11.39 29.88
N TYR A 418 12.99 10.93 29.42
CA TYR A 418 13.09 10.01 28.30
C TYR A 418 14.09 8.88 28.54
N THR A 419 13.90 7.76 27.84
CA THR A 419 14.79 6.61 27.88
C THR A 419 14.81 5.88 26.54
N PHE A 420 16.00 5.66 25.99
CA PHE A 420 16.25 4.85 24.80
C PHE A 420 16.58 3.41 25.17
N PHE A 421 16.03 2.45 24.43
CA PHE A 421 16.29 1.02 24.59
C PHE A 421 16.70 0.38 23.27
N ASN A 422 17.56 -0.65 23.32
CA ASN A 422 17.87 -1.47 22.14
C ASN A 422 16.73 -2.45 21.79
N GLN A 423 16.89 -3.22 20.71
CA GLN A 423 15.93 -4.26 20.28
C GLN A 423 15.69 -5.36 21.34
N GLU A 424 16.61 -5.53 22.31
CA GLU A 424 16.47 -6.44 23.45
C GLU A 424 15.83 -5.78 24.68
N PHE A 425 15.33 -4.55 24.56
CA PHE A 425 14.72 -3.74 25.63
C PHE A 425 15.68 -3.35 26.76
N GLU A 426 16.98 -3.41 26.51
CA GLU A 426 18.00 -2.92 27.45
C GLU A 426 18.17 -1.40 27.28
N GLU A 427 18.22 -0.67 28.39
CA GLU A 427 18.47 0.77 28.41
C GLU A 427 19.84 1.09 27.80
N LEU A 428 19.84 2.02 26.85
CA LEU A 428 21.03 2.57 26.19
C LEU A 428 21.40 3.93 26.76
N ASP A 429 20.40 4.80 26.89
CA ASP A 429 20.55 6.17 27.38
C ASP A 429 19.23 6.68 27.97
N GLY A 430 19.31 7.63 28.91
CA GLY A 430 18.15 8.23 29.54
C GLY A 430 18.45 9.60 30.12
N GLY A 431 17.49 10.50 30.07
CA GLY A 431 17.68 11.89 30.44
C GLY A 431 16.40 12.69 30.58
N GLN A 432 16.55 14.01 30.62
CA GLN A 432 15.46 14.96 30.80
C GLN A 432 15.57 16.09 29.77
N LEU A 433 14.46 16.39 29.11
CA LEU A 433 14.29 17.52 28.20
C LEU A 433 13.53 18.65 28.91
N ASP A 434 14.24 19.71 29.26
CA ASP A 434 13.71 20.86 30.02
C ASP A 434 12.96 21.88 29.12
N ASN A 435 11.85 21.45 28.52
CA ASN A 435 10.97 22.36 27.77
C ASN A 435 9.49 21.98 27.88
N PRO A 436 8.73 22.55 28.85
CA PRO A 436 7.34 22.18 29.09
C PRO A 436 6.36 22.78 28.08
N GLU A 437 6.81 23.70 27.23
CA GLU A 437 5.98 24.30 26.17
C GLU A 437 5.91 23.43 24.92
N PHE A 438 6.76 22.41 24.82
CA PHE A 438 6.68 21.43 23.74
C PHE A 438 5.43 20.56 23.88
N SER A 439 4.87 20.17 22.75
CA SER A 439 3.97 19.01 22.68
C SER A 439 4.80 17.72 22.75
N MET A 440 4.16 16.60 23.08
CA MET A 440 4.83 15.28 23.11
C MET A 440 5.56 14.98 21.79
N ALA A 441 4.94 15.31 20.65
CA ALA A 441 5.57 15.16 19.34
C ALA A 441 6.79 16.07 19.14
N GLN A 442 6.75 17.31 19.63
CA GLN A 442 7.90 18.23 19.58
C GLN A 442 9.04 17.77 20.49
N ALA A 443 8.73 17.22 21.66
CA ALA A 443 9.72 16.64 22.56
C ALA A 443 10.45 15.45 21.91
N ILE A 444 9.70 14.53 21.30
CA ILE A 444 10.27 13.39 20.56
C ILE A 444 11.14 13.87 19.39
N TYR A 445 10.71 14.92 18.67
CA TYR A 445 11.51 15.48 17.58
C TYR A 445 12.88 16.00 18.04
N GLU A 446 12.90 16.76 19.14
CA GLU A 446 14.14 17.31 19.70
C GLU A 446 15.09 16.17 20.10
N LEU A 447 14.56 15.16 20.80
CA LEU A 447 15.34 13.99 21.25
C LEU A 447 15.95 13.19 20.10
N LEU A 448 15.21 13.01 19.00
CA LEU A 448 15.72 12.30 17.82
C LEU A 448 16.73 13.14 17.03
N SER A 449 16.56 14.46 17.03
CA SER A 449 17.45 15.38 16.32
C SER A 449 18.82 15.48 16.98
N ASP A 450 18.87 15.52 18.31
CA ASP A 450 20.11 15.53 19.07
C ASP A 450 20.97 14.27 18.81
N GLU A 451 20.33 13.12 18.61
CA GLU A 451 20.98 11.83 18.31
C GLU A 451 21.27 11.60 16.81
N GLY A 452 20.88 12.53 15.93
CA GLY A 452 21.09 12.42 14.48
C GLY A 452 20.20 11.38 13.79
N TRP A 453 19.02 11.11 14.36
CA TRP A 453 18.03 10.17 13.84
C TRP A 453 16.85 10.88 13.18
N GLU A 454 17.10 12.05 12.57
CA GLU A 454 16.04 12.84 11.96
C GLU A 454 15.39 12.14 10.78
N GLN A 455 15.93 11.03 10.27
CA GLN A 455 15.42 10.23 9.13
C GLN A 455 14.82 8.86 9.51
N ALA A 456 14.78 8.54 10.80
CA ALA A 456 14.25 7.27 11.29
C ALA A 456 12.74 7.10 11.04
N LYS A 457 12.32 5.85 10.78
CA LYS A 457 10.91 5.43 10.71
C LYS A 457 10.39 5.22 12.13
N LEU A 458 9.30 5.91 12.49
CA LEU A 458 8.75 5.89 13.84
C LEU A 458 7.42 5.15 13.88
N GLU A 459 7.22 4.34 14.91
CA GLU A 459 5.99 3.58 15.13
C GLU A 459 5.58 3.68 16.61
N ALA A 460 4.41 4.26 16.90
CA ALA A 460 3.85 4.22 18.26
C ALA A 460 3.77 2.77 18.78
N THR A 461 4.19 2.57 20.01
CA THR A 461 4.00 1.31 20.74
C THR A 461 3.35 1.59 22.09
N ASP A 462 2.90 0.52 22.73
CA ASP A 462 2.27 0.62 24.04
C ASP A 462 3.33 0.88 25.11
N TYR A 463 3.16 1.98 25.85
CA TYR A 463 4.13 2.42 26.86
C TYR A 463 4.27 1.39 27.97
N ASP A 464 3.15 0.93 28.53
CA ASP A 464 3.14 -0.08 29.59
C ASP A 464 3.82 -1.37 29.13
N THR A 465 3.52 -1.85 27.91
CA THR A 465 4.17 -3.03 27.34
C THR A 465 5.67 -2.83 27.15
N LEU A 466 6.12 -1.67 26.67
CA LEU A 466 7.55 -1.38 26.51
C LEU A 466 8.24 -1.41 27.87
N MET A 467 7.65 -0.77 28.89
CA MET A 467 8.18 -0.75 30.24
C MET A 467 8.18 -2.15 30.88
N GLU A 468 7.11 -2.93 30.74
CA GLU A 468 7.07 -4.33 31.19
C GLU A 468 8.16 -5.19 30.54
N ARG A 469 8.41 -4.99 29.24
CA ARG A 469 9.48 -5.70 28.52
C ARG A 469 10.86 -5.29 28.99
N SER A 470 11.07 -4.00 29.27
CA SER A 470 12.33 -3.52 29.85
C SER A 470 12.56 -4.11 31.24
N GLU A 471 11.55 -4.11 32.12
CA GLU A 471 11.63 -4.74 33.43
C GLU A 471 11.92 -6.25 33.33
N ALA A 472 11.31 -6.93 32.35
CA ALA A 472 11.59 -8.33 32.07
C ALA A 472 13.03 -8.55 31.57
N ALA A 473 13.53 -7.71 30.67
CA ALA A 473 14.91 -7.78 30.19
C ALA A 473 15.92 -7.54 31.33
N GLU A 474 15.69 -6.57 32.21
CA GLU A 474 16.51 -6.34 33.40
C GLU A 474 16.46 -7.53 34.36
N ARG A 475 15.27 -8.10 34.57
CA ARG A 475 15.08 -9.29 35.39
C ARG A 475 15.87 -10.47 34.81
N ASP A 476 15.75 -10.72 33.51
CA ASP A 476 16.44 -11.82 32.83
C ASP A 476 17.95 -11.63 32.89
N LYS A 477 18.45 -10.40 32.70
CA LYS A 477 19.86 -10.05 32.88
C LYS A 477 20.35 -10.33 34.29
N ARG A 478 19.56 -9.97 35.31
CA ARG A 478 19.86 -10.27 36.72
C ARG A 478 19.86 -11.77 37.00
N ILE A 479 18.90 -12.51 36.45
CA ILE A 479 18.83 -13.98 36.56
C ILE A 479 20.07 -14.60 35.91
N CYS A 480 20.41 -14.21 34.67
CA CYS A 480 21.61 -14.66 33.97
C CYS A 480 22.87 -14.41 34.79
N MET A 481 23.03 -13.21 35.36
CA MET A 481 24.19 -12.88 36.19
C MET A 481 24.30 -13.78 37.43
N GLN A 482 23.18 -14.02 38.14
CA GLN A 482 23.15 -14.91 39.30
C GLN A 482 23.34 -16.38 38.93
N ALA A 483 22.76 -16.81 37.81
CA ALA A 483 22.89 -18.14 37.24
C ALA A 483 24.35 -18.43 36.84
N THR A 484 25.02 -17.48 36.17
CA THR A 484 26.44 -17.57 35.84
C THR A 484 27.31 -17.61 37.10
N ALA A 485 27.02 -16.78 38.10
CA ALA A 485 27.76 -16.79 39.36
C ALA A 485 27.62 -18.12 40.11
N TYR A 486 26.42 -18.69 40.16
CA TYR A 486 26.16 -20.02 40.72
C TYR A 486 26.95 -21.11 39.96
N ALA A 487 26.89 -21.10 38.63
CA ALA A 487 27.62 -22.07 37.82
C ALA A 487 29.14 -21.96 38.00
N GLN A 488 29.68 -20.74 38.16
CA GLN A 488 31.09 -20.52 38.50
C GLN A 488 31.46 -21.09 39.88
N GLU A 489 30.58 -20.95 40.88
CA GLU A 489 30.77 -21.53 42.22
C GLU A 489 30.77 -23.07 42.16
N VAL A 490 29.84 -23.65 41.40
CA VAL A 490 29.78 -25.11 41.18
C VAL A 490 31.07 -25.63 40.51
N LEU A 491 31.60 -24.90 39.53
CA LEU A 491 32.87 -25.23 38.88
C LEU A 491 34.04 -25.16 39.85
N PHE A 492 34.08 -24.12 40.70
CA PHE A 492 35.11 -23.95 41.73
C PHE A 492 35.09 -25.09 42.76
N ASP A 493 33.90 -25.48 43.24
CA ASP A 493 33.75 -26.59 44.18
C ASP A 493 34.13 -27.95 43.57
N ALA A 494 33.93 -28.10 42.25
CA ALA A 494 34.34 -29.28 41.49
C ALA A 494 35.83 -29.29 41.12
N GLY A 495 36.55 -28.18 41.31
CA GLY A 495 37.95 -28.02 40.90
C GLY A 495 38.14 -27.93 39.39
N LEU A 496 37.15 -27.38 38.67
CA LEU A 496 37.11 -27.25 37.21
C LEU A 496 37.13 -25.79 36.73
N GLU A 497 37.36 -24.83 37.64
CA GLU A 497 37.32 -23.39 37.35
C GLU A 497 38.39 -22.92 36.35
N ASP A 498 39.51 -23.65 36.23
CA ASP A 498 40.57 -23.37 35.25
C ASP A 498 40.35 -24.12 33.92
N ASP A 499 39.49 -25.14 33.90
CA ASP A 499 39.26 -26.03 32.74
C ASP A 499 37.98 -25.67 31.97
N ILE A 500 37.04 -24.96 32.60
CA ILE A 500 35.74 -24.60 32.04
C ILE A 500 35.51 -23.10 32.18
N THR A 501 35.24 -22.43 31.06
CA THR A 501 34.88 -21.01 31.01
C THR A 501 33.44 -20.86 30.56
N ILE A 502 32.61 -20.19 31.36
CA ILE A 502 31.26 -19.80 30.95
C ILE A 502 31.37 -18.58 30.03
N THR A 503 30.84 -18.69 28.82
CA THR A 503 30.93 -17.67 27.77
C THR A 503 29.63 -16.89 27.59
N GLY A 504 28.49 -17.41 28.06
CA GLY A 504 27.20 -16.73 27.96
C GLY A 504 26.11 -17.37 28.81
N ALA A 505 25.04 -16.61 29.06
CA ALA A 505 23.83 -17.10 29.71
C ALA A 505 22.59 -16.41 29.13
N LYS A 506 21.49 -17.15 28.98
CA LYS A 506 20.21 -16.59 28.55
C LYS A 506 19.04 -17.32 29.20
N VAL A 507 18.13 -16.57 29.82
CA VAL A 507 16.81 -17.08 30.20
C VAL A 507 16.02 -17.36 28.91
N TYR A 508 15.36 -18.50 28.86
CA TYR A 508 14.48 -18.85 27.74
C TYR A 508 13.23 -19.55 28.23
N VAL A 509 12.23 -19.64 27.37
CA VAL A 509 10.98 -20.37 27.66
C VAL A 509 10.92 -21.57 26.73
N SER A 510 11.07 -22.77 27.28
CA SER A 510 10.96 -23.97 26.45
C SER A 510 9.52 -24.16 25.93
N PRO A 511 9.31 -24.30 24.60
CA PRO A 511 7.99 -24.41 23.97
C PRO A 511 7.25 -25.72 24.31
N PHE A 512 7.95 -26.66 24.94
CA PHE A 512 7.42 -27.94 25.39
C PHE A 512 7.16 -27.86 26.90
N VAL A 513 5.93 -27.52 27.30
CA VAL A 513 5.56 -27.35 28.71
C VAL A 513 4.90 -28.61 29.26
N ASP A 514 5.53 -29.24 30.26
CA ASP A 514 4.89 -30.16 31.21
C ASP A 514 4.53 -29.40 32.50
N SER A 515 3.50 -29.86 33.22
CA SER A 515 2.84 -29.14 34.31
C SER A 515 3.60 -29.07 35.65
N ASP A 516 4.84 -29.56 35.71
CA ASP A 516 5.70 -29.57 36.90
C ASP A 516 7.05 -28.86 36.61
N LYS A 517 7.00 -27.68 35.98
CA LYS A 517 8.20 -26.97 35.52
C LYS A 517 8.88 -26.10 36.60
N PRO A 518 10.21 -25.99 36.55
CA PRO A 518 10.96 -24.96 37.25
C PRO A 518 10.54 -23.57 36.78
N ASP A 519 10.74 -22.58 37.64
CA ASP A 519 10.28 -21.21 37.39
C ASP A 519 11.09 -20.47 36.31
N TYR A 520 12.35 -20.86 36.09
CA TYR A 520 13.23 -20.32 35.05
C TYR A 520 14.02 -21.43 34.35
N ASP A 521 14.00 -21.43 33.00
CA ASP A 521 14.92 -22.23 32.18
C ASP A 521 16.08 -21.32 31.73
N VAL A 522 17.33 -21.69 32.02
CA VAL A 522 18.53 -20.89 31.70
C VAL A 522 19.47 -21.70 30.82
N LEU A 523 19.75 -21.20 29.60
CA LEU A 523 20.84 -21.70 28.77
C LEU A 523 22.16 -21.14 29.29
N LEU A 524 23.15 -22.03 29.46
CA LEU A 524 24.52 -21.66 29.82
C LEU A 524 25.47 -22.08 28.72
N GLU A 525 26.04 -21.11 28.01
CA GLU A 525 27.09 -21.37 27.03
C GLU A 525 28.44 -21.46 27.73
N TYR A 526 29.22 -22.49 27.40
CA TYR A 526 30.54 -22.70 27.98
C TYR A 526 31.54 -23.29 26.99
N GLU A 527 32.82 -23.10 27.31
CA GLU A 527 33.96 -23.75 26.66
C GLU A 527 34.75 -24.56 27.70
N GLY A 528 35.09 -25.81 27.39
CA GLY A 528 35.86 -26.67 28.30
C GLY A 528 35.73 -28.16 27.97
N ASP A 529 36.52 -29.00 28.64
CA ASP A 529 36.56 -30.46 28.41
C ASP A 529 35.60 -31.21 29.37
N ILE A 530 34.33 -30.79 29.40
CA ILE A 530 33.23 -31.51 30.06
C ILE A 530 32.09 -31.72 29.07
N ARG A 531 31.44 -32.87 29.14
CA ARG A 531 30.23 -33.13 28.34
C ARG A 531 29.06 -32.34 28.90
N GLU A 532 28.23 -31.80 28.03
CA GLU A 532 27.01 -31.06 28.42
C GLU A 532 26.14 -31.85 29.42
N ASP A 533 25.96 -33.17 29.22
CA ASP A 533 25.18 -34.02 30.13
C ASP A 533 25.82 -34.11 31.53
N ASP A 534 27.16 -34.16 31.59
CA ASP A 534 27.90 -34.26 32.84
C ASP A 534 27.87 -32.90 33.57
N PHE A 535 27.98 -31.79 32.84
CA PHE A 535 27.84 -30.46 33.40
C PHE A 535 26.40 -30.17 33.85
N PHE A 536 25.40 -30.65 33.11
CA PHE A 536 23.99 -30.59 33.50
C PHE A 536 23.79 -31.28 34.84
N ASN A 537 24.29 -32.51 35.00
CA ASN A 537 24.17 -33.24 36.27
C ASN A 537 24.88 -32.51 37.42
N LEU A 538 26.05 -31.94 37.15
CA LEU A 538 26.83 -31.19 38.13
C LEU A 538 26.08 -29.94 38.63
N LEU A 539 25.50 -29.16 37.72
CA LEU A 539 24.71 -27.95 38.05
C LEU A 539 23.46 -28.26 38.88
N HIS A 540 22.92 -29.48 38.72
CA HIS A 540 21.71 -29.95 39.41
C HIS A 540 21.98 -30.85 40.63
N GLU A 541 23.24 -30.97 41.09
CA GLU A 541 23.54 -31.66 42.36
C GLU A 541 22.85 -30.96 43.55
N GLN A 542 22.73 -29.63 43.47
CA GLN A 542 21.95 -28.81 44.39
C GLN A 542 20.89 -28.02 43.61
N THR A 543 19.73 -27.79 44.23
CA THR A 543 18.69 -26.97 43.61
C THR A 543 19.07 -25.49 43.71
N CYS A 544 19.32 -24.86 42.56
CA CYS A 544 19.56 -23.42 42.50
C CYS A 544 18.23 -22.65 42.65
N MET A 545 18.27 -21.58 43.46
CA MET A 545 17.13 -20.72 43.72
C MET A 545 17.52 -19.26 43.46
N ILE A 546 16.85 -18.62 42.50
CA ILE A 546 17.01 -17.20 42.17
C ILE A 546 15.69 -16.49 42.48
N ASP A 547 15.71 -15.42 43.26
CA ASP A 547 14.49 -14.70 43.70
C ASP A 547 13.41 -15.62 44.32
N GLY A 548 13.83 -16.70 44.99
CA GLY A 548 12.93 -17.68 45.62
C GLY A 548 12.26 -18.66 44.66
N LYS A 549 12.73 -18.71 43.41
CA LYS A 549 12.22 -19.52 42.30
C LYS A 549 13.29 -20.51 41.82
N THR A 550 12.89 -21.71 41.40
CA THR A 550 13.84 -22.75 40.95
C THR A 550 14.38 -22.46 39.55
N VAL A 551 15.65 -22.76 39.34
CA VAL A 551 16.34 -22.60 38.05
C VAL A 551 16.70 -23.97 37.47
N ASP A 552 16.39 -24.18 36.20
CA ASP A 552 16.85 -25.31 35.40
C ASP A 552 17.94 -24.87 34.43
N PHE A 553 19.09 -25.51 34.49
CA PHE A 553 20.23 -25.16 33.67
C PHE A 553 20.34 -26.06 32.45
N ASN A 554 20.47 -25.46 31.28
CA ASN A 554 20.69 -26.19 30.03
C ASN A 554 22.07 -25.79 29.47
N PRO A 555 23.16 -26.46 29.90
CA PRO A 555 24.49 -26.13 29.45
C PRO A 555 24.70 -26.59 28.01
N ILE A 556 25.25 -25.69 27.19
CA ILE A 556 25.47 -25.90 25.76
C ILE A 556 26.90 -25.50 25.37
N THR A 557 27.42 -26.15 24.33
CA THR A 557 28.70 -25.84 23.72
C THR A 557 28.52 -25.50 22.24
N PRO A 558 29.27 -24.51 21.70
CA PRO A 558 29.24 -24.20 20.27
C PRO A 558 29.53 -25.41 19.37
N ALA A 559 30.36 -26.35 19.85
CA ALA A 559 30.75 -27.53 19.09
C ALA A 559 29.66 -28.61 18.96
N LYS A 560 28.76 -28.75 19.95
CA LYS A 560 27.72 -29.81 19.96
C LYS A 560 26.33 -29.26 19.69
N SER A 561 25.95 -28.19 20.38
CA SER A 561 24.59 -27.65 20.41
C SER A 561 24.43 -26.32 19.66
N GLY A 562 25.55 -25.75 19.20
CA GLY A 562 25.61 -24.38 18.67
C GLY A 562 25.71 -23.36 19.80
N ASN A 563 26.01 -22.11 19.44
CA ASN A 563 25.93 -21.00 20.39
C ASN A 563 24.48 -20.70 20.79
N ILE A 564 24.25 -19.85 21.79
CA ILE A 564 22.88 -19.53 22.27
C ILE A 564 21.93 -19.11 21.14
N LYS A 565 22.41 -18.30 20.18
CA LYS A 565 21.59 -17.83 19.05
C LYS A 565 21.18 -18.99 18.12
N GLU A 566 22.13 -19.85 17.79
CA GLU A 566 21.89 -21.04 16.94
C GLU A 566 20.97 -22.05 17.63
N TYR A 567 21.17 -22.29 18.93
CA TYR A 567 20.36 -23.21 19.71
C TYR A 567 18.90 -22.76 19.78
N LEU A 568 18.67 -21.47 20.09
CA LEU A 568 17.32 -20.90 20.11
C LEU A 568 16.65 -20.94 18.73
N ALA A 569 17.38 -20.62 17.66
CA ALA A 569 16.87 -20.71 16.29
C ALA A 569 16.55 -22.16 15.87
N ALA A 570 17.36 -23.13 16.29
CA ALA A 570 17.12 -24.55 16.04
C ALA A 570 15.88 -25.05 16.79
N LEU A 571 15.67 -24.60 18.03
CA LEU A 571 14.46 -24.89 18.81
C LEU A 571 13.20 -24.30 18.16
N GLU A 572 13.28 -23.08 17.63
CA GLU A 572 12.19 -22.44 16.91
C GLU A 572 11.86 -23.19 15.62
N GLN A 573 12.88 -23.52 14.81
CA GLN A 573 12.69 -24.36 13.61
C GLN A 573 12.17 -25.75 13.94
N GLN A 574 12.58 -26.35 15.06
CA GLN A 574 12.06 -27.64 15.49
C GLN A 574 10.59 -27.52 15.93
N ALA A 575 10.22 -26.45 16.64
CA ALA A 575 8.83 -26.16 16.96
C ALA A 575 7.99 -25.95 15.69
N GLU A 576 8.54 -25.29 14.66
CA GLU A 576 7.91 -25.11 13.35
C GLU A 576 7.81 -26.41 12.54
N GLN A 577 8.84 -27.25 12.55
CA GLN A 577 8.86 -28.56 11.89
C GLN A 577 7.95 -29.58 12.58
N GLU A 578 7.85 -29.54 13.91
CA GLU A 578 6.86 -30.29 14.68
C GLU A 578 5.43 -29.75 14.47
N THR A 579 5.27 -28.55 13.89
CA THR A 579 3.99 -28.05 13.38
C THR A 579 3.64 -28.44 11.93
N ILE A 580 4.42 -29.32 11.27
CA ILE A 580 4.01 -29.97 10.02
C ILE A 580 4.13 -31.50 10.15
N PRO A 581 3.00 -32.22 10.37
CA PRO A 581 2.62 -33.19 9.34
C PRO A 581 1.10 -33.35 9.13
N ALA A 582 0.75 -33.79 7.91
CA ALA A 582 -0.58 -34.13 7.44
C ALA A 582 -1.51 -34.78 8.48
N LYS A 583 -2.69 -34.18 8.73
CA LYS A 583 -3.83 -34.85 9.37
C LYS A 583 -5.13 -34.09 9.08
N GLU A 584 -5.99 -34.74 8.31
CA GLU A 584 -7.39 -34.38 8.05
C GLU A 584 -8.30 -34.35 9.32
N ASN A 585 -7.75 -34.25 10.53
CA ASN A 585 -8.47 -34.28 11.81
C ASN A 585 -7.69 -33.58 12.95
N GLU A 586 -7.19 -32.36 12.71
CA GLU A 586 -6.62 -31.53 13.78
C GLU A 586 -7.72 -31.00 14.71
N ILE A 587 -7.53 -31.15 16.03
CA ILE A 587 -8.39 -30.53 17.05
C ILE A 587 -7.82 -29.15 17.37
N LEU A 588 -8.52 -28.11 16.94
CA LEU A 588 -8.15 -26.72 17.06
C LEU A 588 -8.77 -26.13 18.34
N ARG A 589 -7.93 -25.77 19.31
CA ARG A 589 -8.42 -25.19 20.57
C ARG A 589 -8.92 -23.78 20.39
N VAL A 590 -9.92 -23.41 21.19
CA VAL A 590 -10.34 -22.02 21.35
C VAL A 590 -9.19 -21.22 21.94
N VAL A 591 -8.91 -20.08 21.32
CA VAL A 591 -7.89 -19.13 21.75
C VAL A 591 -8.59 -17.95 22.43
N PRO A 592 -8.06 -17.44 23.55
CA PRO A 592 -8.62 -16.25 24.19
C PRO A 592 -8.63 -15.06 23.23
N VAL A 593 -9.74 -14.31 23.23
CA VAL A 593 -9.89 -13.09 22.42
C VAL A 593 -8.78 -12.09 22.67
N GLY A 594 -8.31 -12.00 23.92
CA GLY A 594 -7.21 -11.10 24.31
C GLY A 594 -5.92 -11.27 23.51
N ARG A 595 -5.67 -12.45 22.93
CA ARG A 595 -4.50 -12.64 22.04
C ARG A 595 -4.60 -11.93 20.70
N PHE A 596 -5.76 -11.38 20.37
CA PHE A 596 -6.06 -10.71 19.11
C PHE A 596 -6.60 -9.30 19.34
N GLU A 597 -6.35 -8.68 20.50
CA GLU A 597 -6.79 -7.31 20.82
C GLU A 597 -6.31 -6.28 19.79
N ARG A 598 -5.17 -6.53 19.13
CA ARG A 598 -4.69 -5.73 17.97
C ARG A 598 -5.64 -5.76 16.76
N TYR A 599 -6.51 -6.77 16.66
CA TYR A 599 -7.32 -7.05 15.48
C TYR A 599 -8.83 -7.08 15.75
N ILE A 600 -9.27 -7.32 16.98
CA ILE A 600 -10.70 -7.38 17.35
C ILE A 600 -10.85 -7.06 18.83
N GLU A 601 -11.79 -6.19 19.15
CA GLU A 601 -12.12 -5.88 20.53
C GLU A 601 -12.95 -7.02 21.16
N PRO A 602 -12.79 -7.27 22.47
CA PRO A 602 -13.63 -8.24 23.18
C PRO A 602 -15.15 -7.99 23.08
N SER A 603 -15.56 -6.73 22.86
CA SER A 603 -16.94 -6.27 22.67
C SER A 603 -17.55 -6.69 21.33
N GLU A 604 -16.72 -6.84 20.28
CA GLU A 604 -17.13 -7.19 18.91
C GLU A 604 -17.49 -8.69 18.77
N ILE A 605 -17.10 -9.53 19.74
CA ILE A 605 -17.35 -10.97 19.71
C ILE A 605 -18.58 -11.31 20.54
N THR A 606 -19.58 -11.91 19.89
CA THR A 606 -20.77 -12.41 20.58
C THR A 606 -20.45 -13.63 21.46
N GLN A 607 -21.28 -13.89 22.47
CA GLN A 607 -21.07 -15.01 23.40
C GLN A 607 -20.99 -16.40 22.75
N ASP A 608 -21.54 -16.51 21.54
CA ASP A 608 -21.58 -17.76 20.77
C ASP A 608 -20.55 -17.79 19.64
N GLN A 609 -19.65 -16.82 19.56
CA GLN A 609 -18.52 -16.81 18.63
C GLN A 609 -17.22 -17.24 19.32
N TYR A 610 -16.35 -17.89 18.54
CA TYR A 610 -15.10 -18.43 19.06
C TYR A 610 -13.95 -18.16 18.10
N ILE A 611 -12.77 -17.84 18.64
CA ILE A 611 -11.55 -17.77 17.86
C ILE A 611 -10.76 -19.06 18.06
N ILE A 612 -10.26 -19.66 16.99
CA ILE A 612 -9.36 -20.81 17.04
C ILE A 612 -7.95 -20.45 16.55
N LYS A 613 -6.99 -21.38 16.73
CA LYS A 613 -5.58 -21.20 16.34
C LYS A 613 -5.46 -20.60 14.93
N GLY A 614 -4.63 -19.57 14.79
CA GLY A 614 -4.45 -18.83 13.53
C GLY A 614 -5.40 -17.65 13.34
N GLY A 615 -6.15 -17.25 14.37
CA GLY A 615 -7.03 -16.08 14.33
C GLY A 615 -8.29 -16.31 13.50
N ILE A 616 -8.79 -17.55 13.43
CA ILE A 616 -9.97 -17.88 12.64
C ILE A 616 -11.21 -17.68 13.52
N LEU A 617 -12.08 -16.75 13.13
CA LEU A 617 -13.34 -16.48 13.80
C LEU A 617 -14.40 -17.49 13.33
N LEU A 618 -15.10 -18.09 14.29
CA LEU A 618 -16.15 -19.07 14.08
C LEU A 618 -17.49 -18.53 14.56
N SER A 619 -18.49 -18.55 13.67
CA SER A 619 -19.88 -18.18 13.95
C SER A 619 -20.79 -19.42 13.88
N PRO A 620 -21.80 -19.55 14.75
CA PRO A 620 -22.69 -20.71 14.74
C PRO A 620 -23.53 -20.76 13.46
N CYS A 621 -23.59 -21.93 12.81
CA CYS A 621 -24.39 -22.11 11.61
C CYS A 621 -25.89 -22.02 11.95
N ALA A 622 -26.63 -21.16 11.23
CA ALA A 622 -28.05 -20.94 11.47
C ALA A 622 -28.92 -22.21 11.38
N SER A 623 -28.59 -23.14 10.48
CA SER A 623 -29.34 -24.39 10.32
C SER A 623 -29.02 -25.45 11.38
N ASN A 624 -27.85 -25.35 12.03
CA ASN A 624 -27.41 -26.30 13.04
C ASN A 624 -26.35 -25.68 13.98
N PRO A 625 -26.72 -25.30 15.23
CA PRO A 625 -25.84 -24.59 16.15
C PRO A 625 -24.71 -25.45 16.76
N ASP A 626 -24.66 -26.75 16.47
CA ASP A 626 -23.51 -27.61 16.80
C ASP A 626 -22.37 -27.50 15.78
N PHE A 627 -22.62 -26.83 14.65
CA PHE A 627 -21.63 -26.52 13.62
C PHE A 627 -21.40 -25.02 13.54
N TYR A 628 -20.20 -24.66 13.12
CA TYR A 628 -19.73 -23.29 13.06
C TYR A 628 -19.10 -23.06 11.69
N GLU A 629 -19.40 -21.94 11.08
CA GLU A 629 -18.76 -21.51 9.84
C GLU A 629 -17.65 -20.52 10.17
N SER A 630 -16.52 -20.65 9.48
CA SER A 630 -15.52 -19.60 9.49
C SER A 630 -15.82 -18.55 8.43
N THR A 631 -15.36 -17.34 8.69
CA THR A 631 -15.10 -16.33 7.66
C THR A 631 -14.09 -16.87 6.63
N ASN A 632 -14.03 -16.24 5.45
CA ASN A 632 -12.98 -16.49 4.44
C ASN A 632 -11.67 -15.72 4.74
N ARG A 633 -11.54 -15.18 5.95
CA ARG A 633 -10.37 -14.41 6.42
C ARG A 633 -10.13 -14.64 7.91
N ALA A 634 -8.86 -14.73 8.29
CA ALA A 634 -8.45 -14.65 9.68
C ALA A 634 -8.41 -13.19 10.16
N LEU A 635 -8.46 -12.98 11.48
CA LEU A 635 -8.48 -11.67 12.12
C LEU A 635 -7.27 -10.80 11.78
N ASN A 636 -6.12 -11.41 11.46
CA ASN A 636 -4.93 -10.69 11.01
C ASN A 636 -4.95 -10.31 9.52
N GLY A 637 -6.11 -10.39 8.85
CA GLY A 637 -6.30 -10.04 7.45
C GLY A 637 -5.92 -11.14 6.45
N ARG A 638 -5.29 -12.23 6.90
CA ARG A 638 -4.89 -13.33 6.00
C ARG A 638 -6.10 -14.08 5.45
N TYR A 639 -6.16 -14.24 4.13
CA TYR A 639 -7.17 -15.07 3.47
C TYR A 639 -7.05 -16.54 3.87
N ILE A 640 -8.22 -17.17 4.09
CA ILE A 640 -8.33 -18.60 4.37
C ILE A 640 -9.52 -19.16 3.58
N ASP A 641 -9.46 -20.44 3.23
CA ASP A 641 -10.66 -21.12 2.75
C ASP A 641 -11.68 -21.13 3.87
N ALA A 642 -12.86 -20.58 3.61
CA ALA A 642 -13.99 -20.68 4.54
C ALA A 642 -14.38 -22.17 4.66
N GLN A 643 -14.57 -22.64 5.89
CA GLN A 643 -14.85 -24.04 6.18
C GLN A 643 -15.92 -24.16 7.25
N ILE A 644 -16.57 -25.32 7.30
CA ILE A 644 -17.45 -25.68 8.40
C ILE A 644 -16.66 -26.48 9.43
N TYR A 645 -16.90 -26.16 10.70
CA TYR A 645 -16.29 -26.76 11.87
C TYR A 645 -17.36 -27.38 12.74
N GLU A 646 -17.03 -28.50 13.37
CA GLU A 646 -17.85 -29.10 14.41
C GLU A 646 -17.15 -29.01 15.76
N VAL A 647 -17.94 -28.98 16.83
CA VAL A 647 -17.43 -28.93 18.20
C VAL A 647 -16.75 -30.27 18.53
N ALA A 648 -15.43 -30.24 18.71
CA ALA A 648 -14.65 -31.42 19.06
C ALA A 648 -14.63 -31.68 20.58
N GLN A 649 -14.64 -30.61 21.39
CA GLN A 649 -14.59 -30.70 22.85
C GLN A 649 -15.45 -29.61 23.50
N ARG A 650 -16.01 -29.93 24.67
CA ARG A 650 -16.78 -29.00 25.50
C ARG A 650 -16.23 -28.97 26.93
N SER A 651 -16.31 -27.80 27.57
CA SER A 651 -16.02 -27.62 28.99
C SER A 651 -17.06 -28.34 29.87
N LYS A 652 -16.78 -28.43 31.18
CA LYS A 652 -17.75 -28.96 32.17
C LYS A 652 -19.07 -28.18 32.22
N LYS A 653 -19.08 -26.93 31.74
CA LYS A 653 -20.27 -26.06 31.66
C LYS A 653 -21.00 -26.17 30.30
N GLY A 654 -20.47 -26.94 29.34
CA GLY A 654 -21.09 -27.17 28.04
C GLY A 654 -20.54 -26.32 26.89
N ASN A 655 -19.74 -25.28 27.18
CA ASN A 655 -19.20 -24.39 26.14
C ASN A 655 -18.15 -25.11 25.28
N PRO A 656 -18.14 -24.92 23.94
CA PRO A 656 -17.06 -25.37 23.08
C PRO A 656 -15.68 -24.90 23.58
N THR A 657 -14.71 -25.82 23.61
CA THR A 657 -13.32 -25.52 23.97
C THR A 657 -12.32 -25.93 22.88
N ALA A 658 -12.78 -26.71 21.90
CA ALA A 658 -12.03 -27.03 20.70
C ALA A 658 -12.97 -27.44 19.57
N PHE A 659 -12.50 -27.22 18.35
CA PHE A 659 -13.20 -27.48 17.09
C PHE A 659 -12.38 -28.40 16.20
N ARG A 660 -13.00 -28.96 15.17
CA ARG A 660 -12.30 -29.63 14.08
C ARG A 660 -13.06 -29.38 12.78
N LYS A 661 -12.36 -29.41 11.65
CA LYS A 661 -12.99 -29.25 10.32
C LYS A 661 -13.99 -30.38 10.07
N ALA A 662 -15.19 -30.05 9.63
CA ALA A 662 -16.24 -31.01 9.29
C ALA A 662 -16.08 -31.43 7.82
N GLN A 663 -15.79 -32.71 7.57
CA GLN A 663 -15.59 -33.22 6.19
C GLN A 663 -16.92 -33.35 5.42
N ASP A 664 -18.00 -33.75 6.10
CA ASP A 664 -19.34 -33.92 5.55
C ASP A 664 -20.37 -33.27 6.48
N ALA A 665 -20.35 -31.94 6.55
CA ALA A 665 -21.22 -31.20 7.44
C ALA A 665 -22.70 -31.34 7.02
N PRO A 666 -23.62 -31.83 7.88
CA PRO A 666 -25.06 -31.88 7.61
C PRO A 666 -25.71 -30.50 7.82
N VAL A 667 -25.03 -29.43 7.40
CA VAL A 667 -25.46 -28.04 7.55
C VAL A 667 -26.14 -27.65 6.25
N GLU A 668 -27.40 -27.25 6.34
CA GLU A 668 -28.18 -26.85 5.18
C GLU A 668 -27.84 -25.39 4.83
N ASN A 669 -27.34 -25.16 3.61
CA ASN A 669 -27.12 -23.80 3.14
C ASN A 669 -28.46 -23.03 3.13
N PRO A 670 -28.57 -21.85 3.76
CA PRO A 670 -29.80 -21.05 3.78
C PRO A 670 -30.19 -20.51 2.40
N LEU A 671 -29.27 -20.57 1.42
CA LEU A 671 -29.48 -20.19 0.03
C LEU A 671 -29.68 -21.42 -0.86
N GLU A 672 -30.44 -21.26 -1.94
CA GLU A 672 -30.64 -22.26 -2.99
C GLU A 672 -30.35 -21.67 -4.39
N PRO A 673 -29.76 -22.46 -5.31
CA PRO A 673 -29.56 -22.04 -6.69
C PRO A 673 -30.89 -21.95 -7.45
N VAL A 674 -31.09 -20.86 -8.18
CA VAL A 674 -32.30 -20.55 -8.94
C VAL A 674 -31.97 -19.93 -10.29
N GLY A 675 -32.98 -19.91 -11.17
CA GLY A 675 -32.84 -19.33 -12.51
C GLY A 675 -32.13 -20.26 -13.50
N LYS A 676 -31.76 -19.70 -14.65
CA LYS A 676 -31.05 -20.43 -15.72
C LYS A 676 -29.56 -20.49 -15.42
N GLU A 677 -28.90 -21.48 -16.02
CA GLU A 677 -27.45 -21.55 -16.07
C GLU A 677 -26.90 -20.38 -16.89
N ILE A 678 -25.88 -19.73 -16.34
CA ILE A 678 -25.15 -18.63 -16.96
C ILE A 678 -23.79 -19.20 -17.37
N GLY A 679 -23.50 -19.12 -18.67
CA GLY A 679 -22.26 -19.66 -19.22
C GLY A 679 -21.04 -18.86 -18.79
N ILE A 680 -19.86 -19.46 -18.92
CA ILE A 680 -18.57 -18.85 -18.62
C ILE A 680 -17.97 -18.27 -19.90
N ILE A 681 -17.56 -17.01 -19.88
CA ILE A 681 -16.77 -16.35 -20.93
C ILE A 681 -15.29 -16.67 -20.72
N LYS A 682 -14.78 -16.45 -19.50
CA LYS A 682 -13.37 -16.61 -19.13
C LYS A 682 -13.25 -17.40 -17.83
N ALA A 683 -12.27 -18.28 -17.74
CA ALA A 683 -11.90 -19.00 -16.52
C ALA A 683 -10.37 -18.96 -16.36
N GLY A 684 -9.88 -18.73 -15.15
CA GLY A 684 -8.46 -18.57 -14.85
C GLY A 684 -8.14 -17.18 -14.32
N GLY A 685 -7.03 -16.59 -14.74
CA GLY A 685 -6.60 -15.25 -14.30
C GLY A 685 -7.56 -14.15 -14.75
N ILE A 686 -8.28 -13.56 -13.80
CA ILE A 686 -9.11 -12.38 -14.00
C ILE A 686 -8.27 -11.15 -13.61
N PRO A 687 -8.09 -10.15 -14.49
CA PRO A 687 -7.33 -8.96 -14.17
C PRO A 687 -8.05 -8.14 -13.10
N CYS A 688 -7.32 -7.77 -12.06
CA CYS A 688 -7.83 -7.06 -10.89
C CYS A 688 -6.78 -6.08 -10.35
N GLY A 689 -7.23 -5.05 -9.63
CA GLY A 689 -6.38 -3.98 -9.12
C GLY A 689 -6.44 -2.73 -10.00
N LEU A 690 -6.61 -1.58 -9.36
CA LEU A 690 -6.68 -0.26 -10.01
C LEU A 690 -5.29 0.29 -10.36
N VAL A 691 -4.29 0.01 -9.52
CA VAL A 691 -2.94 0.60 -9.61
C VAL A 691 -1.92 -0.45 -10.00
N PHE A 692 -1.91 -1.59 -9.31
CA PHE A 692 -1.14 -2.77 -9.69
C PHE A 692 -2.08 -3.83 -10.22
N GLN A 693 -2.21 -3.89 -11.54
CA GLN A 693 -2.99 -4.95 -12.18
C GLN A 693 -2.32 -6.29 -11.94
N HIS A 694 -3.05 -7.22 -11.33
CA HIS A 694 -2.63 -8.58 -11.10
C HIS A 694 -3.77 -9.53 -11.46
N GLU A 695 -3.44 -10.78 -11.77
CA GLU A 695 -4.45 -11.78 -12.08
C GLU A 695 -4.90 -12.51 -10.82
N MET A 696 -6.21 -12.61 -10.64
CA MET A 696 -6.83 -13.41 -9.60
C MET A 696 -7.60 -14.57 -10.22
N GLU A 697 -7.45 -15.77 -9.68
CA GLU A 697 -8.18 -16.94 -10.19
C GLU A 697 -9.69 -16.75 -10.02
N GLY A 698 -10.44 -16.94 -11.10
CA GLY A 698 -11.89 -16.75 -11.11
C GLY A 698 -12.54 -17.05 -12.45
N PHE A 699 -13.76 -16.52 -12.59
CA PHE A 699 -14.63 -16.72 -13.74
C PHE A 699 -15.29 -15.40 -14.14
N GLU A 700 -15.36 -15.13 -15.43
CA GLU A 700 -16.25 -14.13 -16.02
C GLU A 700 -17.43 -14.85 -16.64
N LEU A 701 -18.65 -14.43 -16.30
CA LEU A 701 -19.89 -15.01 -16.80
C LEU A 701 -20.40 -14.29 -18.05
N GLN A 702 -21.33 -14.91 -18.78
CA GLN A 702 -21.96 -14.34 -19.99
C GLN A 702 -22.69 -13.01 -19.79
N ASP A 703 -23.08 -12.70 -18.56
CA ASP A 703 -23.68 -11.42 -18.17
C ASP A 703 -22.64 -10.43 -17.61
N HIS A 704 -21.35 -10.72 -17.80
CA HIS A 704 -20.19 -9.97 -17.28
C HIS A 704 -20.09 -9.93 -15.75
N THR A 705 -20.85 -10.78 -15.05
CA THR A 705 -20.62 -11.01 -13.62
C THR A 705 -19.25 -11.68 -13.43
N ILE A 706 -18.46 -11.17 -12.49
CA ILE A 706 -17.21 -11.80 -12.10
C ILE A 706 -17.40 -12.63 -10.84
N LEU A 707 -16.81 -13.82 -10.79
CA LEU A 707 -16.77 -14.70 -9.63
C LEU A 707 -15.32 -15.05 -9.32
N LEU A 708 -14.78 -14.57 -8.21
CA LEU A 708 -13.38 -14.82 -7.82
C LEU A 708 -13.29 -15.99 -6.85
N GLN A 709 -12.25 -16.81 -6.99
CA GLN A 709 -12.01 -17.96 -6.11
C GLN A 709 -11.84 -17.56 -4.63
N LYS A 710 -11.23 -16.40 -4.39
CA LYS A 710 -11.05 -15.83 -3.05
C LYS A 710 -12.35 -15.35 -2.41
N GLU A 711 -13.39 -15.12 -3.22
CA GLU A 711 -14.69 -14.60 -2.77
C GLU A 711 -15.72 -15.73 -2.63
N ARG A 712 -15.33 -16.81 -1.93
CA ARG A 712 -16.17 -17.98 -1.66
C ARG A 712 -16.64 -18.06 -0.21
N ASP A 713 -17.87 -18.54 -0.04
CA ASP A 713 -18.40 -18.91 1.28
C ASP A 713 -17.94 -20.31 1.72
N ALA A 714 -18.25 -20.69 2.96
CA ALA A 714 -17.93 -22.01 3.53
C ALA A 714 -18.65 -23.18 2.83
N HIS A 715 -19.66 -22.89 2.01
CA HIS A 715 -20.38 -23.86 1.19
C HIS A 715 -19.83 -23.95 -0.24
N GLY A 716 -18.80 -23.17 -0.57
CA GLY A 716 -18.13 -23.15 -1.86
C GLY A 716 -18.82 -22.34 -2.95
N ASN A 717 -19.80 -21.50 -2.61
CA ASN A 717 -20.48 -20.57 -3.52
C ASN A 717 -19.75 -19.23 -3.59
N TYR A 718 -19.97 -18.49 -4.67
CA TYR A 718 -19.21 -17.30 -5.02
C TYR A 718 -20.03 -16.05 -4.82
N TYR A 719 -19.46 -15.04 -4.17
CA TYR A 719 -19.98 -13.69 -4.28
C TYR A 719 -19.72 -13.16 -5.69
N SER A 720 -20.74 -12.53 -6.26
CA SER A 720 -20.57 -11.75 -7.49
C SER A 720 -19.69 -10.54 -7.27
N GLY A 721 -18.99 -10.16 -8.33
CA GLY A 721 -18.33 -8.87 -8.46
C GLY A 721 -18.62 -8.25 -9.82
N LEU A 722 -18.44 -6.94 -9.88
CA LEU A 722 -18.40 -6.18 -11.13
C LEU A 722 -16.98 -5.70 -11.36
N SER A 723 -16.51 -5.74 -12.61
CA SER A 723 -15.23 -5.17 -13.00
C SER A 723 -15.44 -3.83 -13.70
N PHE A 724 -14.67 -2.81 -13.31
CA PHE A 724 -14.58 -1.51 -13.99
C PHE A 724 -13.11 -1.11 -14.05
N ASP A 725 -12.47 -1.20 -15.22
CA ASP A 725 -11.08 -0.80 -15.45
C ASP A 725 -10.08 -1.35 -14.40
N GLY A 726 -10.20 -2.64 -14.07
CA GLY A 726 -9.37 -3.32 -13.07
C GLY A 726 -9.90 -3.24 -11.63
N MET A 727 -10.86 -2.35 -11.34
CA MET A 727 -11.56 -2.31 -10.06
C MET A 727 -12.57 -3.45 -9.94
N MET A 728 -12.50 -4.24 -8.86
CA MET A 728 -13.44 -5.33 -8.62
C MET A 728 -14.38 -5.01 -7.45
N VAL A 729 -15.63 -4.68 -7.74
CA VAL A 729 -16.60 -4.31 -6.70
C VAL A 729 -17.37 -5.54 -6.27
N LYS A 730 -17.25 -5.96 -5.00
CA LYS A 730 -17.96 -7.13 -4.48
C LYS A 730 -19.44 -6.81 -4.27
N MET A 731 -20.29 -7.61 -4.90
CA MET A 731 -21.74 -7.51 -4.84
C MET A 731 -22.31 -8.57 -3.88
N PRO A 732 -23.40 -8.29 -3.16
CA PRO A 732 -23.97 -9.21 -2.17
C PRO A 732 -24.63 -10.46 -2.78
N GLN A 733 -24.79 -10.50 -4.10
CA GLN A 733 -25.46 -11.59 -4.79
C GLN A 733 -24.54 -12.82 -4.90
N MET A 734 -25.06 -13.99 -4.55
CA MET A 734 -24.32 -15.26 -4.54
C MET A 734 -24.62 -16.13 -5.77
N TYR A 735 -23.65 -16.95 -6.15
CA TYR A 735 -23.71 -17.87 -7.29
C TYR A 735 -23.15 -19.26 -6.93
N ALA A 736 -23.89 -20.30 -7.31
CA ALA A 736 -23.46 -21.68 -7.15
C ALA A 736 -22.85 -22.20 -8.46
N ALA A 737 -21.72 -22.89 -8.36
CA ALA A 737 -21.08 -23.56 -9.49
C ALA A 737 -21.92 -24.75 -9.98
N VAL A 738 -22.02 -24.90 -11.30
CA VAL A 738 -22.54 -26.09 -11.97
C VAL A 738 -21.36 -26.85 -12.54
N THR A 739 -21.15 -28.06 -12.06
CA THR A 739 -20.02 -28.91 -12.45
C THR A 739 -20.45 -30.05 -13.37
N ASP A 740 -19.54 -30.50 -14.23
CA ASP A 740 -19.71 -31.73 -14.98
C ASP A 740 -19.43 -32.98 -14.12
N GLU A 741 -19.49 -34.15 -14.76
CA GLU A 741 -19.24 -35.47 -14.14
C GLU A 741 -17.79 -35.66 -13.65
N HIS A 742 -16.87 -34.78 -14.04
CA HIS A 742 -15.48 -34.78 -13.62
C HIS A 742 -15.17 -33.67 -12.60
N GLY A 743 -16.19 -32.92 -12.15
CA GLY A 743 -16.05 -31.85 -11.17
C GLY A 743 -15.58 -30.51 -11.77
N LYS A 744 -15.48 -30.39 -13.10
CA LYS A 744 -15.10 -29.13 -13.75
C LYS A 744 -16.30 -28.19 -13.79
N VAL A 745 -16.09 -26.93 -13.39
CA VAL A 745 -17.14 -25.90 -13.47
C VAL A 745 -17.44 -25.56 -14.93
N THR A 746 -18.71 -25.64 -15.30
CA THR A 746 -19.19 -25.43 -16.68
C THR A 746 -20.15 -24.26 -16.81
N ALA A 747 -20.85 -23.89 -15.73
CA ALA A 747 -21.76 -22.75 -15.67
C ALA A 747 -21.98 -22.34 -14.20
N PHE A 748 -22.74 -21.27 -13.99
CA PHE A 748 -23.17 -20.85 -12.67
C PHE A 748 -24.67 -20.61 -12.61
N ARG A 749 -25.25 -20.73 -11.41
CA ARG A 749 -26.63 -20.32 -11.14
C ARG A 749 -26.66 -19.32 -10.01
N ARG A 750 -27.45 -18.27 -10.18
CA ARG A 750 -27.69 -17.28 -9.12
C ARG A 750 -28.39 -17.95 -7.94
N MET A 751 -28.05 -17.54 -6.72
CA MET A 751 -28.69 -18.06 -5.51
C MET A 751 -29.75 -17.10 -4.96
N ARG A 752 -30.68 -17.63 -4.18
CA ARG A 752 -31.64 -16.85 -3.39
C ARG A 752 -31.82 -17.46 -2.01
N GLU A 753 -32.32 -16.69 -1.07
CA GLU A 753 -32.76 -17.23 0.22
C GLU A 753 -33.87 -18.26 0.04
N LYS A 754 -33.76 -19.36 0.78
CA LYS A 754 -34.81 -20.38 0.86
C LYS A 754 -36.03 -19.78 1.54
N ASP A 755 -37.20 -20.01 0.94
CA ASP A 755 -38.48 -19.65 1.54
C ASP A 755 -38.80 -20.61 2.72
N PHE A 756 -38.28 -20.30 3.93
CA PHE A 756 -38.68 -21.02 5.15
C PHE A 756 -40.16 -20.78 5.53
N SER A 757 -40.81 -19.83 4.85
CA SER A 757 -42.21 -19.46 4.99
C SER A 757 -43.18 -20.44 4.32
N ARG A 758 -43.10 -21.75 4.61
CA ARG A 758 -44.20 -22.72 4.38
C ARG A 758 -43.94 -24.12 4.95
N GLN A 759 -43.44 -24.22 6.18
CA GLN A 759 -43.80 -25.37 7.00
C GLN A 759 -44.48 -24.85 8.27
N LYS A 760 -45.81 -25.07 8.36
CA LYS A 760 -46.49 -25.01 9.65
C LYS A 760 -45.68 -25.88 10.62
N PRO A 761 -45.46 -25.45 11.88
CA PRO A 761 -44.81 -26.31 12.85
C PRO A 761 -45.56 -27.64 12.85
N GLN A 762 -44.85 -28.74 12.55
CA GLN A 762 -45.38 -30.04 12.89
C GLN A 762 -45.67 -29.97 14.39
N GLU A 763 -46.94 -30.13 14.77
CA GLU A 763 -47.29 -30.43 16.14
C GLU A 763 -46.40 -31.58 16.57
N THR A 764 -45.42 -31.30 17.41
CA THR A 764 -44.75 -32.33 18.20
C THR A 764 -45.86 -33.09 18.91
N GLU A 765 -46.05 -34.35 18.55
CA GLU A 765 -46.87 -35.26 19.34
C GLU A 765 -46.40 -35.14 20.78
N LYS A 766 -47.26 -34.59 21.64
CA LYS A 766 -47.01 -34.52 23.07
C LYS A 766 -46.81 -35.96 23.54
N LYS A 767 -45.56 -36.33 23.87
CA LYS A 767 -45.29 -37.48 24.72
C LYS A 767 -46.16 -37.30 25.98
N PRO A 768 -47.00 -38.28 26.34
CA PRO A 768 -47.87 -38.15 27.51
C PRO A 768 -47.02 -37.91 28.74
N SER A 769 -47.45 -37.00 29.60
CA SER A 769 -46.64 -36.61 30.77
C SER A 769 -46.40 -37.81 31.68
N ILE A 770 -45.31 -37.79 32.46
CA ILE A 770 -44.99 -38.82 33.47
C ILE A 770 -46.19 -39.09 34.41
N ARG A 771 -47.06 -38.09 34.62
CA ARG A 771 -48.29 -38.19 35.42
C ARG A 771 -49.40 -39.02 34.76
N GLU A 772 -49.46 -39.07 33.43
CA GLU A 772 -50.38 -39.94 32.65
C GLU A 772 -49.82 -41.36 32.49
N GLN A 773 -48.50 -41.51 32.48
CA GLN A 773 -47.83 -42.81 32.43
C GLN A 773 -47.91 -43.55 33.78
N LEU A 774 -47.87 -42.83 34.91
CA LEU A 774 -47.99 -43.41 36.26
C LEU A 774 -49.44 -43.78 36.67
N ALA A 775 -50.46 -43.35 35.92
CA ALA A 775 -51.86 -43.67 36.21
C ALA A 775 -52.34 -45.00 35.60
N LYS A 776 -51.51 -45.72 34.84
CA LYS A 776 -51.87 -46.98 34.15
C LYS A 776 -51.24 -48.25 34.71
N ILE A 777 -50.48 -48.18 35.81
CA ILE A 777 -49.98 -49.39 36.47
C ILE A 777 -51.06 -49.93 37.42
N GLN A 778 -51.96 -50.76 36.89
CA GLN A 778 -52.75 -51.72 37.69
C GLN A 778 -51.96 -53.03 37.86
N PRO A 779 -52.15 -53.75 38.99
CA PRO A 779 -51.19 -54.74 39.45
C PRO A 779 -51.36 -56.07 38.71
N VAL A 780 -50.27 -56.64 38.19
CA VAL A 780 -50.27 -58.04 37.76
C VAL A 780 -49.24 -58.81 38.56
N LYS A 781 -49.79 -59.84 39.23
CA LYS A 781 -49.15 -60.83 40.09
C LYS A 781 -47.88 -61.43 39.49
N SER A 782 -46.82 -61.50 40.29
CA SER A 782 -45.71 -62.44 40.09
C SER A 782 -45.85 -63.65 41.02
N PRO A 783 -45.37 -64.84 40.61
CA PRO A 783 -45.71 -66.10 41.24
C PRO A 783 -44.88 -66.39 42.51
N VAL A 784 -45.49 -67.22 43.36
CA VAL A 784 -45.00 -67.70 44.65
C VAL A 784 -43.75 -68.58 44.52
N LYS A 785 -42.75 -68.37 45.39
CA LYS A 785 -42.04 -69.40 46.19
C LYS A 785 -41.03 -68.78 47.21
N PRO A 786 -40.56 -69.50 48.25
CA PRO A 786 -40.99 -69.24 49.62
C PRO A 786 -39.90 -68.72 50.60
N SER A 787 -40.43 -68.15 51.69
CA SER A 787 -39.93 -68.01 53.08
C SER A 787 -38.42 -68.00 53.40
N ALA A 788 -37.99 -66.90 54.02
CA ALA A 788 -37.34 -66.94 55.33
C ALA A 788 -37.61 -65.62 56.07
N LYS A 789 -38.30 -65.70 57.22
CA LYS A 789 -38.40 -64.61 58.19
C LYS A 789 -37.10 -64.55 58.99
N HIS A 790 -36.63 -63.35 59.30
CA HIS A 790 -36.75 -62.69 60.60
C HIS A 790 -35.61 -61.67 60.76
N LYS A 791 -35.95 -60.40 61.07
CA LYS A 791 -35.74 -59.72 62.38
C LYS A 791 -34.24 -59.46 62.62
N GLU A 792 -33.77 -58.33 63.08
CA GLU A 792 -34.31 -57.15 63.76
C GLU A 792 -33.04 -56.31 64.00
N THR A 793 -33.15 -54.99 64.10
CA THR A 793 -32.15 -54.09 64.77
C THR A 793 -30.75 -54.04 64.12
N GLU A 794 -30.00 -52.95 64.07
CA GLU A 794 -29.98 -51.68 64.80
C GLU A 794 -29.03 -50.75 64.02
N ARG A 795 -29.33 -49.44 64.07
CA ARG A 795 -28.51 -48.28 63.66
C ARG A 795 -28.31 -47.98 62.18
#